data_AF-A0A1F9TAN7-F1
#
_entry.id   AF-A0A1F9TAN7-F1
#
_cell.length_a   1.000
_cell.length_b   1.000
_cell.length_c   1.000
_cell.angle_alpha   90.00
_cell.angle_beta   90.00
_cell.angle_gamma   90.00
#
_symmetry.space_group_name_H-M   'P 1'
#
loop_
_entity.id
_entity.type
_entity.pdbx_description
1 polymer ?
#
loop_
_entity_poly.entity_id
_entity_poly.type
_entity_poly.pdbx_seq_one_letter_code
_entity_poly.pdbx_strand_id
1 'polypeptide(L)'
;MKKPAALALLLACAAAAHAAPYGAGFYDTSEYMAGRVAVNIIFIESNGSIDPRTETTGWTAGKKSEVVGEIQNAMNWWAARNSAANLSFVYNSVTAATGYEPISRSSADEGLWIAQVMSALGYSEPDYYDQVFHYNNDRRDAAGTDWSFTFFLVDSQMDADGEFPDGFFAYAYLGGPFSIMTYDNDGYGIGYMEAVAAHETGHIFYALDEYAESGCTTAESSGYLNGLNSNCQNGGGSASCIMRGDIGPYYTPALCIHSQKMLGWSDLDANSKLDVLDLAPATVLNAYAPDPTSNVSPGYTGSANSIAAYPNSNTYAFWGAPRTANDISISRLAAVEYRVDAGAWQAAAAADGAFDENSENFSFTAAALGAGGHTLEARAKDIFNTYDPTPASDSLTINTSNPTDIPYIQDGLGDDIDYSTAKSKVSANWGSSSHPNGINHYEYALGTTPGTANTVAWTAVGVSTWVVRNVTLAEGNTYYFSVVAYANITGEASGISTSDGFRVDSTSPTARVIITSPVPAPTGPFSAKLVLTEANHVSGTPQLSFRTSGGLTVPFAMTFLTGSTWTATANVESYHSTGTATFLFSGYDLAGNLGSVITPAASFAINYALAGGSSGTVANSDGASVYLPSGSYAGTLFVSISTVGAAALAAADSASGDSKKIFSEDLAREFTARDATGGAVTTFASPVTLTLSYPDDDNDGRVDTDLLKEGTLWLYYLDAAAGLWTPIPGVTRNTSANTLSAAVSHFSVYSIRSANSSAGGMGALRAYPNPCDFRTTPSLTIDGLPVDALDTKVYIYNAAGELVRTLSAGDGVDGLNVIKWDGAQKDRSKAASGLYLFLVKTANYGKGTGKFFIVW
;
A
#
# COMPACT_ATOMS: atom_id res chain seq x y z
N MET A 1 -77.49 5.24 -25.05
CA MET A 1 -77.09 5.48 -23.65
C MET A 1 -77.35 4.22 -22.85
N LYS A 2 -76.31 3.42 -22.60
CA LYS A 2 -76.38 2.14 -21.86
C LYS A 2 -75.62 2.30 -20.53
N LYS A 3 -76.23 1.76 -19.47
CA LYS A 3 -75.78 1.78 -18.06
C LYS A 3 -74.46 1.01 -17.85
N PRO A 4 -73.59 1.41 -16.91
CA PRO A 4 -72.52 0.57 -16.38
C PRO A 4 -72.90 0.03 -14.99
N ALA A 5 -72.97 -1.29 -14.85
CA ALA A 5 -72.87 -2.01 -13.58
C ALA A 5 -72.75 -3.51 -13.88
N ALA A 6 -71.51 -4.01 -13.93
CA ALA A 6 -71.10 -5.41 -13.70
C ALA A 6 -69.70 -5.60 -14.30
N LEU A 7 -68.67 -5.13 -13.60
CA LEU A 7 -67.30 -5.57 -13.82
C LEU A 7 -66.51 -5.45 -12.51
N ALA A 8 -66.92 -6.27 -11.54
CA ALA A 8 -66.22 -6.43 -10.27
C ALA A 8 -66.58 -7.79 -9.66
N LEU A 9 -66.06 -8.88 -10.26
CA LEU A 9 -65.64 -10.12 -9.57
C LEU A 9 -65.06 -11.11 -10.60
N LEU A 10 -63.84 -10.87 -11.07
CA LEU A 10 -63.03 -11.85 -11.80
C LEU A 10 -61.56 -11.50 -11.61
N LEU A 11 -61.15 -11.51 -10.34
CA LEU A 11 -59.76 -11.70 -9.95
C LEU A 11 -59.76 -12.77 -8.84
N ALA A 12 -60.38 -13.91 -9.14
CA ALA A 12 -59.93 -15.13 -8.49
C ALA A 12 -58.56 -15.40 -9.12
N CYS A 13 -57.52 -15.47 -8.28
CA CYS A 13 -56.23 -16.08 -8.63
C CYS A 13 -56.48 -17.22 -9.62
N ALA A 14 -55.80 -17.22 -10.76
CA ALA A 14 -55.51 -18.49 -11.39
C ALA A 14 -54.71 -19.25 -10.33
N ALA A 15 -55.37 -20.16 -9.60
CA ALA A 15 -54.67 -21.11 -8.77
C ALA A 15 -53.67 -21.78 -9.70
N ALA A 16 -52.38 -21.65 -9.40
CA ALA A 16 -51.35 -22.37 -10.12
C ALA A 16 -51.78 -23.84 -10.16
N ALA A 17 -51.81 -24.43 -11.35
CA ALA A 17 -52.12 -25.85 -11.50
C ALA A 17 -51.14 -26.61 -10.59
N HIS A 18 -51.67 -27.41 -9.67
CA HIS A 18 -50.85 -28.14 -8.74
C HIS A 18 -49.98 -29.12 -9.53
N ALA A 19 -48.65 -28.97 -9.43
CA ALA A 19 -47.74 -29.85 -10.14
C ALA A 19 -47.83 -31.27 -9.58
N ALA A 20 -47.74 -32.25 -10.48
CA ALA A 20 -47.59 -33.66 -10.12
C ALA A 20 -46.44 -33.85 -9.11
N PRO A 21 -46.47 -34.91 -8.27
CA PRO A 21 -45.36 -35.23 -7.38
C PRO A 21 -44.01 -35.23 -8.11
N TYR A 22 -42.95 -34.82 -7.43
CA TYR A 22 -41.63 -34.77 -8.04
C TYR A 22 -41.22 -36.16 -8.51
N GLY A 23 -40.75 -36.26 -9.76
CA GLY A 23 -40.36 -37.52 -10.38
C GLY A 23 -41.50 -38.31 -11.01
N ALA A 24 -42.77 -37.94 -10.80
CA ALA A 24 -43.91 -38.63 -11.38
C ALA A 24 -44.02 -38.37 -12.90
N GLY A 25 -44.20 -39.44 -13.66
CA GLY A 25 -44.57 -39.42 -15.07
C GLY A 25 -46.08 -39.54 -15.28
N PHE A 26 -46.49 -39.63 -16.55
CA PHE A 26 -47.90 -39.68 -16.94
C PHE A 26 -48.68 -40.86 -16.32
N TYR A 27 -48.02 -42.00 -16.13
CA TYR A 27 -48.63 -43.22 -15.60
C TYR A 27 -48.57 -43.32 -14.06
N ASP A 28 -47.91 -42.38 -13.38
CA ASP A 28 -47.68 -42.39 -11.93
C ASP A 28 -48.87 -41.73 -11.20
N THR A 29 -50.05 -42.33 -11.33
CA THR A 29 -51.28 -41.80 -10.69
C THR A 29 -51.53 -42.38 -9.30
N SER A 30 -50.87 -43.49 -8.95
CA SER A 30 -50.98 -44.17 -7.65
C SER A 30 -49.80 -45.12 -7.43
N GLU A 31 -48.75 -44.64 -6.75
CA GLU A 31 -47.51 -45.43 -6.57
C GLU A 31 -47.34 -45.98 -5.15
N TYR A 32 -47.74 -45.19 -4.14
CA TYR A 32 -47.81 -45.60 -2.74
C TYR A 32 -48.95 -44.87 -2.02
N MET A 33 -49.51 -45.48 -1.00
CA MET A 33 -50.74 -45.01 -0.37
C MET A 33 -50.46 -44.00 0.75
N ALA A 34 -49.98 -42.80 0.39
CA ALA A 34 -49.73 -41.72 1.34
C ALA A 34 -50.09 -40.35 0.75
N GLY A 35 -50.33 -39.36 1.61
CA GLY A 35 -50.69 -38.00 1.20
C GLY A 35 -52.14 -37.84 0.76
N ARG A 36 -52.37 -36.91 -0.17
CA ARG A 36 -53.71 -36.56 -0.65
C ARG A 36 -54.05 -37.37 -1.90
N VAL A 37 -55.23 -37.96 -1.96
CA VAL A 37 -55.69 -38.80 -3.08
C VAL A 37 -57.02 -38.29 -3.64
N ALA A 38 -57.10 -38.07 -4.95
CA ALA A 38 -58.36 -37.83 -5.64
C ALA A 38 -59.05 -39.17 -5.98
N VAL A 39 -60.28 -39.35 -5.52
CA VAL A 39 -61.11 -40.52 -5.79
C VAL A 39 -62.23 -40.10 -6.71
N ASN A 40 -62.15 -40.53 -7.97
CA ASN A 40 -63.14 -40.20 -8.98
C ASN A 40 -64.16 -41.32 -9.11
N ILE A 41 -65.44 -40.99 -9.12
CA ILE A 41 -66.55 -41.95 -9.12
C ILE A 41 -67.35 -41.71 -10.39
N ILE A 42 -67.29 -42.62 -11.35
CA ILE A 42 -68.00 -42.52 -12.62
C ILE A 42 -69.16 -43.52 -12.62
N PHE A 43 -70.37 -43.00 -12.53
CA PHE A 43 -71.60 -43.78 -12.66
C PHE A 43 -71.89 -44.03 -14.14
N ILE A 44 -71.85 -45.29 -14.56
CA ILE A 44 -72.05 -45.70 -15.96
C ILE A 44 -73.54 -45.90 -16.23
N GLU A 45 -74.09 -45.10 -17.12
CA GLU A 45 -75.53 -45.11 -17.42
C GLU A 45 -75.78 -45.63 -18.85
N SER A 46 -76.40 -46.81 -18.98
CA SER A 46 -76.82 -47.31 -20.28
C SER A 46 -77.98 -46.47 -20.85
N ASN A 47 -77.82 -46.04 -22.11
CA ASN A 47 -78.88 -45.34 -22.85
C ASN A 47 -79.66 -46.26 -23.81
N GLY A 48 -79.32 -47.56 -23.87
CA GLY A 48 -80.01 -48.55 -24.68
C GLY A 48 -79.74 -48.50 -26.19
N SER A 49 -78.73 -47.75 -26.65
CA SER A 49 -78.49 -47.57 -28.10
C SER A 49 -77.69 -48.68 -28.79
N ILE A 50 -76.95 -49.51 -28.03
CA ILE A 50 -76.23 -50.68 -28.55
C ILE A 50 -76.79 -51.95 -27.92
N ASP A 51 -76.79 -52.07 -26.60
CA ASP A 51 -77.40 -53.18 -25.87
C ASP A 51 -78.75 -52.75 -25.28
N PRO A 52 -79.75 -53.64 -25.15
CA PRO A 52 -80.98 -53.33 -24.45
C PRO A 52 -80.71 -52.93 -23.00
N ARG A 53 -81.30 -51.82 -22.57
CA ARG A 53 -81.16 -51.37 -21.19
C ARG A 53 -81.92 -52.30 -20.23
N THR A 54 -81.22 -52.96 -19.32
CA THR A 54 -81.78 -53.85 -18.29
C THR A 54 -82.03 -53.10 -16.98
N GLU A 55 -81.18 -52.14 -16.65
CA GLU A 55 -81.26 -51.33 -15.43
C GLU A 55 -82.20 -50.12 -15.62
N THR A 56 -83.50 -50.41 -15.66
CA THR A 56 -84.54 -49.44 -16.08
C THR A 56 -84.75 -48.26 -15.13
N THR A 57 -84.34 -48.36 -13.86
CA THR A 57 -84.38 -47.27 -12.88
C THR A 57 -83.15 -46.35 -12.95
N GLY A 58 -82.03 -46.87 -13.48
CA GLY A 58 -80.76 -46.19 -13.64
C GLY A 58 -80.18 -45.63 -12.35
N TRP A 59 -79.20 -44.73 -12.51
CA TRP A 59 -78.59 -44.06 -11.39
C TRP A 59 -79.46 -42.92 -10.84
N THR A 60 -80.32 -43.24 -9.87
CA THR A 60 -81.06 -42.24 -9.11
C THR A 60 -80.15 -41.47 -8.13
N ALA A 61 -80.58 -40.30 -7.66
CA ALA A 61 -79.82 -39.51 -6.69
C ALA A 61 -79.57 -40.26 -5.36
N GLY A 62 -80.53 -41.10 -4.92
CA GLY A 62 -80.39 -41.93 -3.73
C GLY A 62 -79.29 -42.98 -3.89
N LYS A 63 -79.35 -43.78 -4.97
CA LYS A 63 -78.33 -44.80 -5.29
C LYS A 63 -76.92 -44.21 -5.37
N LYS A 64 -76.77 -43.08 -6.06
CA LYS A 64 -75.48 -42.39 -6.14
C LYS A 64 -74.97 -41.97 -4.76
N SER A 65 -75.85 -41.46 -3.91
CA SER A 65 -75.48 -41.04 -2.55
C SER A 65 -75.07 -42.21 -1.66
N GLU A 66 -75.71 -43.38 -1.81
CA GLU A 66 -75.35 -44.61 -1.09
C GLU A 66 -73.96 -45.08 -1.52
N VAL A 67 -73.72 -45.23 -2.82
CA VAL A 67 -72.40 -45.63 -3.35
C VAL A 67 -71.29 -44.65 -2.92
N VAL A 68 -71.52 -43.34 -3.05
CA VAL A 68 -70.53 -42.34 -2.61
C VAL A 68 -70.28 -42.46 -1.11
N GLY A 69 -71.32 -42.70 -0.30
CA GLY A 69 -71.21 -42.90 1.14
C GLY A 69 -70.35 -44.12 1.49
N GLU A 70 -70.53 -45.24 0.80
CA GLU A 70 -69.76 -46.45 1.07
C GLU A 70 -68.30 -46.35 0.61
N ILE A 71 -68.04 -45.73 -0.55
CA ILE A 71 -66.66 -45.43 -0.97
C ILE A 71 -66.00 -44.46 0.03
N GLN A 72 -66.73 -43.47 0.54
CA GLN A 72 -66.22 -42.59 1.60
C GLN A 72 -65.90 -43.36 2.89
N ASN A 73 -66.75 -44.30 3.29
CA ASN A 73 -66.50 -45.19 4.44
C ASN A 73 -65.21 -46.01 4.25
N ALA A 74 -65.03 -46.60 3.07
CA ALA A 74 -63.82 -47.34 2.69
C ALA A 74 -62.55 -46.48 2.79
N MET A 75 -62.60 -45.26 2.25
CA MET A 75 -61.46 -44.34 2.28
C MET A 75 -61.17 -43.83 3.70
N ASN A 76 -62.20 -43.56 4.51
CA ASN A 76 -62.04 -43.21 5.92
C ASN A 76 -61.41 -44.36 6.72
N TRP A 77 -61.75 -45.60 6.39
CA TRP A 77 -61.13 -46.79 6.98
C TRP A 77 -59.62 -46.80 6.70
N TRP A 78 -59.21 -46.55 5.45
CA TRP A 78 -57.80 -46.45 5.05
C TRP A 78 -57.07 -45.32 5.76
N ALA A 79 -57.64 -44.10 5.79
CA ALA A 79 -57.05 -42.95 6.48
C ALA A 79 -56.80 -43.22 7.97
N ALA A 80 -57.63 -44.06 8.61
CA ALA A 80 -57.48 -44.42 10.01
C ALA A 80 -56.43 -45.51 10.29
N ARG A 81 -55.82 -46.14 9.26
CA ARG A 81 -54.87 -47.26 9.45
C ARG A 81 -53.50 -46.81 9.93
N ASN A 82 -52.99 -45.73 9.37
CA ASN A 82 -51.65 -45.25 9.64
C ASN A 82 -51.59 -43.73 9.56
N SER A 83 -51.50 -43.08 10.71
CA SER A 83 -51.38 -41.61 10.78
C SER A 83 -50.11 -41.08 10.13
N ALA A 84 -49.03 -41.88 10.07
CA ALA A 84 -47.78 -41.49 9.43
C ALA A 84 -47.90 -41.38 7.90
N ALA A 85 -48.91 -42.04 7.29
CA ALA A 85 -49.17 -41.92 5.86
C ALA A 85 -49.81 -40.58 5.47
N ASN A 86 -50.28 -39.78 6.45
CA ASN A 86 -50.92 -38.48 6.25
C ASN A 86 -52.04 -38.53 5.18
N LEU A 87 -52.83 -39.61 5.20
CA LEU A 87 -53.83 -39.88 4.16
C LEU A 87 -55.05 -38.98 4.28
N SER A 88 -55.44 -38.41 3.15
CA SER A 88 -56.73 -37.74 2.99
C SER A 88 -57.26 -37.88 1.57
N PHE A 89 -58.57 -37.81 1.41
CA PHE A 89 -59.24 -38.12 0.16
C PHE A 89 -60.11 -36.95 -0.29
N VAL A 90 -60.07 -36.65 -1.59
CA VAL A 90 -60.92 -35.67 -2.26
C VAL A 90 -61.79 -36.41 -3.27
N TYR A 91 -63.10 -36.22 -3.20
CA TYR A 91 -64.05 -36.99 -4.01
C TYR A 91 -64.59 -36.15 -5.16
N ASN A 92 -64.66 -36.75 -6.34
CA ASN A 92 -65.38 -36.21 -7.49
C ASN A 92 -66.30 -37.29 -8.04
N SER A 93 -67.53 -36.93 -8.44
CA SER A 93 -68.46 -37.90 -9.02
C SER A 93 -69.15 -37.35 -10.26
N VAL A 94 -69.26 -38.17 -11.30
CA VAL A 94 -69.94 -37.83 -12.54
C VAL A 94 -70.78 -39.01 -13.02
N THR A 95 -71.84 -38.73 -13.80
CA THR A 95 -72.59 -39.76 -14.53
C THR A 95 -72.29 -39.61 -16.01
N ALA A 96 -71.91 -40.71 -16.65
CA ALA A 96 -71.59 -40.73 -18.07
C ALA A 96 -72.43 -41.78 -18.79
N ALA A 97 -72.99 -41.40 -19.94
CA ALA A 97 -73.84 -42.27 -20.73
C ALA A 97 -73.02 -43.13 -21.69
N THR A 98 -73.42 -44.40 -21.85
CA THR A 98 -72.85 -45.34 -22.81
C THR A 98 -73.98 -46.03 -23.59
N GLY A 99 -73.67 -46.50 -24.80
CA GLY A 99 -74.60 -47.29 -25.62
C GLY A 99 -74.73 -48.73 -25.14
N TYR A 100 -73.71 -49.25 -24.47
CA TYR A 100 -73.66 -50.60 -23.91
C TYR A 100 -74.45 -50.70 -22.61
N GLU A 101 -74.84 -51.91 -22.23
CA GLU A 101 -75.38 -52.24 -20.91
C GLU A 101 -74.30 -53.08 -20.22
N PRO A 102 -73.37 -52.46 -19.47
CA PRO A 102 -72.15 -53.14 -19.02
C PRO A 102 -72.41 -54.41 -18.24
N ILE A 103 -73.42 -54.44 -17.37
CA ILE A 103 -73.77 -55.61 -16.56
C ILE A 103 -74.22 -56.81 -17.41
N SER A 104 -74.70 -56.57 -18.64
CA SER A 104 -75.08 -57.63 -19.58
C SER A 104 -73.91 -58.16 -20.44
N ARG A 105 -72.68 -57.70 -20.19
CA ARG A 105 -71.46 -58.07 -20.93
C ARG A 105 -70.43 -58.66 -19.98
N SER A 106 -69.58 -59.57 -20.49
CA SER A 106 -68.43 -60.08 -19.72
C SER A 106 -67.54 -58.91 -19.28
N SER A 107 -66.94 -59.01 -18.09
CA SER A 107 -65.99 -58.01 -17.58
C SER A 107 -64.85 -57.72 -18.56
N ALA A 108 -64.45 -58.70 -19.38
CA ALA A 108 -63.45 -58.55 -20.44
C ALA A 108 -63.84 -57.55 -21.57
N ASP A 109 -65.12 -57.18 -21.70
CA ASP A 109 -65.61 -56.18 -22.66
C ASP A 109 -65.49 -54.73 -22.15
N GLU A 110 -64.87 -54.49 -20.99
CA GLU A 110 -64.79 -53.17 -20.35
C GLU A 110 -64.29 -52.04 -21.23
N GLY A 111 -63.30 -52.32 -22.08
CA GLY A 111 -62.70 -51.34 -22.97
C GLY A 111 -63.70 -50.74 -23.95
N LEU A 112 -64.79 -51.44 -24.28
CA LEU A 112 -65.83 -50.93 -25.18
C LEU A 112 -66.59 -49.75 -24.57
N TRP A 113 -67.04 -49.90 -23.33
CA TRP A 113 -67.87 -48.90 -22.67
C TRP A 113 -67.04 -47.86 -21.91
N ILE A 114 -65.88 -48.21 -21.36
CA ILE A 114 -64.95 -47.22 -20.78
C ILE A 114 -64.49 -46.25 -21.86
N ALA A 115 -64.07 -46.74 -23.03
CA ALA A 115 -63.62 -45.85 -24.10
C ALA A 115 -64.71 -44.86 -24.54
N GLN A 116 -65.96 -45.33 -24.61
CA GLN A 116 -67.11 -44.47 -24.97
C GLN A 116 -67.39 -43.43 -23.88
N VAL A 117 -67.36 -43.83 -22.61
CA VAL A 117 -67.59 -42.96 -21.45
C VAL A 117 -66.50 -41.90 -21.35
N MET A 118 -65.24 -42.29 -21.44
CA MET A 118 -64.11 -41.37 -21.35
C MET A 118 -64.08 -40.40 -22.53
N SER A 119 -64.39 -40.88 -23.75
CA SER A 119 -64.56 -40.01 -24.93
C SER A 119 -65.68 -38.98 -24.73
N ALA A 120 -66.79 -39.37 -24.09
CA ALA A 120 -67.87 -38.44 -23.76
C ALA A 120 -67.46 -37.41 -22.70
N LEU A 121 -66.50 -37.74 -21.83
CA LEU A 121 -65.88 -36.84 -20.86
C LEU A 121 -64.75 -35.98 -21.45
N GLY A 122 -64.38 -36.19 -22.72
CA GLY A 122 -63.40 -35.40 -23.45
C GLY A 122 -62.03 -36.05 -23.66
N TYR A 123 -61.87 -37.33 -23.30
CA TYR A 123 -60.60 -38.08 -23.36
C TYR A 123 -60.69 -39.13 -24.46
N SER A 124 -59.96 -38.93 -25.56
CA SER A 124 -60.13 -39.69 -26.81
C SER A 124 -58.84 -40.34 -27.32
N GLU A 125 -57.92 -40.66 -26.41
CA GLU A 125 -56.70 -41.41 -26.68
C GLU A 125 -57.04 -42.78 -27.29
N PRO A 126 -56.15 -43.41 -28.08
CA PRO A 126 -56.46 -44.69 -28.74
C PRO A 126 -56.70 -45.86 -27.77
N ASP A 127 -55.99 -45.85 -26.65
CA ASP A 127 -56.12 -46.85 -25.59
C ASP A 127 -56.93 -46.27 -24.42
N TYR A 128 -57.88 -47.05 -23.90
CA TYR A 128 -58.78 -46.56 -22.86
C TYR A 128 -58.09 -46.38 -21.50
N TYR A 129 -56.95 -47.04 -21.24
CA TYR A 129 -56.19 -46.77 -20.02
C TYR A 129 -55.52 -45.41 -20.11
N ASP A 130 -54.93 -45.06 -21.26
CA ASP A 130 -54.36 -43.73 -21.47
C ASP A 130 -55.42 -42.64 -21.25
N GLN A 131 -56.67 -42.87 -21.67
CA GLN A 131 -57.79 -41.95 -21.39
C GLN A 131 -58.05 -41.79 -19.89
N VAL A 132 -58.02 -42.88 -19.11
CA VAL A 132 -58.26 -42.83 -17.67
C VAL A 132 -57.06 -42.25 -16.91
N PHE A 133 -55.81 -42.56 -17.32
CA PHE A 133 -54.62 -41.91 -16.77
C PHE A 133 -54.66 -40.40 -17.02
N HIS A 134 -55.02 -39.96 -18.22
CA HIS A 134 -55.17 -38.53 -18.53
C HIS A 134 -56.25 -37.89 -17.62
N TYR A 135 -57.43 -38.50 -17.51
CA TYR A 135 -58.47 -38.02 -16.62
C TYR A 135 -58.02 -37.94 -15.16
N ASN A 136 -57.33 -38.97 -14.66
CA ASN A 136 -56.81 -38.98 -13.29
C ASN A 136 -55.77 -37.88 -13.07
N ASN A 137 -54.85 -37.66 -14.01
CA ASN A 137 -53.88 -36.56 -13.93
C ASN A 137 -54.60 -35.20 -13.86
N ASP A 138 -55.60 -34.96 -14.72
CA ASP A 138 -56.40 -33.73 -14.68
C ASP A 138 -57.15 -33.55 -13.36
N ARG A 139 -57.65 -34.64 -12.78
CA ARG A 139 -58.37 -34.61 -11.49
C ARG A 139 -57.42 -34.39 -10.32
N ARG A 140 -56.23 -34.99 -10.33
CA ARG A 140 -55.17 -34.74 -9.36
C ARG A 140 -54.80 -33.26 -9.32
N ASP A 141 -54.49 -32.70 -10.49
CA ASP A 141 -54.00 -31.33 -10.61
C ASP A 141 -55.10 -30.32 -10.24
N ALA A 142 -56.36 -30.60 -10.59
CA ALA A 142 -57.50 -29.77 -10.21
C ALA A 142 -57.84 -29.83 -8.70
N ALA A 143 -57.61 -30.97 -8.05
CA ALA A 143 -57.90 -31.17 -6.62
C ALA A 143 -56.72 -30.80 -5.70
N GLY A 144 -55.54 -30.53 -6.27
CA GLY A 144 -54.31 -30.34 -5.51
C GLY A 144 -53.98 -31.56 -4.66
N THR A 145 -54.02 -32.75 -5.27
CA THR A 145 -53.71 -34.03 -4.60
C THR A 145 -52.40 -34.60 -5.13
N ASP A 146 -51.87 -35.61 -4.44
CA ASP A 146 -50.62 -36.28 -4.82
C ASP A 146 -50.91 -37.46 -5.76
N TRP A 147 -52.04 -38.14 -5.54
CA TRP A 147 -52.49 -39.28 -6.33
C TRP A 147 -53.91 -39.07 -6.87
N SER A 148 -54.30 -39.87 -7.85
CA SER A 148 -55.68 -39.93 -8.35
C SER A 148 -56.01 -41.28 -8.97
N PHE A 149 -57.19 -41.81 -8.70
CA PHE A 149 -57.71 -43.00 -9.38
C PHE A 149 -59.21 -42.91 -9.61
N THR A 150 -59.75 -43.83 -10.41
CA THR A 150 -61.17 -43.83 -10.78
C THR A 150 -61.86 -45.13 -10.37
N PHE A 151 -63.05 -45.04 -9.82
CA PHE A 151 -64.02 -46.12 -9.74
C PHE A 151 -65.02 -45.97 -10.89
N PHE A 152 -65.22 -47.03 -11.66
CA PHE A 152 -66.31 -47.18 -12.62
C PHE A 152 -67.42 -48.01 -11.99
N LEU A 153 -68.58 -47.40 -11.82
CA LEU A 153 -69.71 -47.99 -11.12
C LEU A 153 -70.73 -48.45 -12.15
N VAL A 154 -70.91 -49.77 -12.20
CA VAL A 154 -71.87 -50.43 -13.09
C VAL A 154 -73.16 -50.67 -12.33
N ASP A 155 -74.28 -50.21 -12.91
CA ASP A 155 -75.59 -50.46 -12.31
C ASP A 155 -75.92 -51.95 -12.46
N SER A 156 -76.30 -52.60 -11.36
CA SER A 156 -76.67 -54.02 -11.31
C SER A 156 -77.90 -54.26 -10.44
N GLN A 157 -78.67 -53.21 -10.12
CA GLN A 157 -79.76 -53.28 -9.15
C GLN A 157 -80.88 -54.26 -9.54
N MET A 158 -81.12 -54.41 -10.84
CA MET A 158 -82.13 -55.28 -11.41
C MET A 158 -81.53 -56.58 -11.95
N ASP A 159 -80.23 -56.78 -11.75
CA ASP A 159 -79.52 -58.00 -12.08
C ASP A 159 -79.65 -59.02 -10.93
N ALA A 160 -79.75 -60.31 -11.27
CA ALA A 160 -80.22 -61.31 -10.31
C ALA A 160 -79.13 -61.81 -9.35
N ASP A 161 -77.89 -61.88 -9.81
CA ASP A 161 -76.70 -62.23 -9.04
C ASP A 161 -75.81 -61.01 -8.75
N GLY A 162 -75.98 -59.91 -9.48
CA GLY A 162 -75.23 -58.67 -9.26
C GLY A 162 -73.80 -58.75 -9.82
N GLU A 163 -73.58 -59.68 -10.74
CA GLU A 163 -72.29 -60.00 -11.34
C GLU A 163 -72.32 -59.77 -12.86
N PHE A 164 -71.15 -59.55 -13.45
CA PHE A 164 -70.99 -59.72 -14.89
C PHE A 164 -71.22 -61.20 -15.26
N PRO A 165 -71.59 -61.54 -16.51
CA PRO A 165 -71.88 -62.92 -16.94
C PRO A 165 -70.72 -63.92 -16.79
N ASP A 166 -69.50 -63.44 -16.56
CA ASP A 166 -68.30 -64.24 -16.27
C ASP A 166 -67.97 -64.37 -14.77
N GLY A 167 -68.86 -63.90 -13.89
CA GLY A 167 -68.78 -64.06 -12.43
C GLY A 167 -67.91 -63.03 -11.72
N PHE A 168 -67.51 -61.96 -12.40
CA PHE A 168 -66.81 -60.83 -11.76
C PHE A 168 -67.83 -59.81 -11.26
N PHE A 169 -67.52 -59.14 -10.15
CA PHE A 169 -68.37 -58.08 -9.59
C PHE A 169 -67.57 -56.86 -9.13
N ALA A 170 -66.33 -57.07 -8.70
CA ALA A 170 -65.39 -56.02 -8.39
C ALA A 170 -63.98 -56.47 -8.77
N TYR A 171 -63.17 -55.56 -9.29
CA TYR A 171 -61.76 -55.77 -9.56
C TYR A 171 -61.04 -54.43 -9.80
N ALA A 172 -59.72 -54.44 -9.63
CA ALA A 172 -58.89 -53.26 -9.77
C ALA A 172 -57.57 -53.58 -10.47
N TYR A 173 -57.06 -52.59 -11.21
CA TYR A 173 -55.76 -52.71 -11.86
C TYR A 173 -54.64 -52.34 -10.88
N LEU A 174 -53.65 -53.24 -10.75
CA LEU A 174 -52.54 -53.07 -9.83
C LEU A 174 -51.72 -51.82 -10.18
N GLY A 175 -51.67 -50.86 -9.26
CA GLY A 175 -51.05 -49.54 -9.49
C GLY A 175 -51.96 -48.52 -10.17
N GLY A 176 -53.24 -48.83 -10.33
CA GLY A 176 -54.20 -48.02 -11.07
C GLY A 176 -54.23 -48.33 -12.58
N PRO A 177 -54.96 -47.52 -13.37
CA PRO A 177 -55.55 -46.23 -13.00
C PRO A 177 -56.97 -46.30 -12.42
N PHE A 178 -57.62 -47.47 -12.43
CA PHE A 178 -59.02 -47.58 -12.02
C PHE A 178 -59.39 -48.94 -11.43
N SER A 179 -60.58 -48.96 -10.81
CA SER A 179 -61.30 -50.12 -10.35
C SER A 179 -62.71 -50.10 -10.91
N ILE A 180 -63.30 -51.27 -11.13
CA ILE A 180 -64.68 -51.46 -11.57
C ILE A 180 -65.43 -52.18 -10.45
N MET A 181 -66.64 -51.71 -10.15
CA MET A 181 -67.53 -52.38 -9.19
C MET A 181 -68.98 -52.32 -9.68
N THR A 182 -69.72 -53.41 -9.47
CA THR A 182 -71.17 -53.45 -9.63
C THR A 182 -71.88 -52.84 -8.41
N TYR A 183 -73.14 -52.47 -8.55
CA TYR A 183 -73.90 -51.82 -7.47
C TYR A 183 -74.15 -52.76 -6.27
N ASP A 184 -74.51 -54.02 -6.54
CA ASP A 184 -74.88 -54.99 -5.51
C ASP A 184 -73.75 -55.94 -5.07
N ASN A 185 -72.60 -55.93 -5.76
CA ASN A 185 -71.37 -56.67 -5.45
C ASN A 185 -71.63 -58.16 -5.08
N ASP A 186 -71.92 -59.05 -6.04
CA ASP A 186 -72.17 -60.50 -5.78
C ASP A 186 -73.21 -60.76 -4.67
N GLY A 187 -74.31 -60.00 -4.70
CA GLY A 187 -75.41 -60.16 -3.76
C GLY A 187 -75.10 -59.82 -2.29
N TYR A 188 -73.90 -59.33 -1.94
CA TYR A 188 -73.63 -58.75 -0.61
C TYR A 188 -74.59 -57.58 -0.35
N GLY A 189 -74.91 -56.84 -1.40
CA GLY A 189 -75.78 -55.67 -1.38
C GLY A 189 -75.02 -54.39 -1.06
N ILE A 190 -75.65 -53.26 -1.39
CA ILE A 190 -75.03 -51.93 -1.28
C ILE A 190 -74.41 -51.62 0.09
N GLY A 191 -74.96 -52.15 1.20
CA GLY A 191 -74.49 -51.87 2.56
C GLY A 191 -73.20 -52.58 3.01
N TYR A 192 -72.53 -53.30 2.11
CA TYR A 192 -71.19 -53.87 2.34
C TYR A 192 -70.16 -53.42 1.29
N MET A 193 -70.55 -52.51 0.38
CA MET A 193 -69.69 -52.01 -0.69
C MET A 193 -68.41 -51.36 -0.13
N GLU A 194 -68.44 -50.82 1.08
CA GLU A 194 -67.28 -50.19 1.72
C GLU A 194 -66.15 -51.19 2.01
N ALA A 195 -66.48 -52.45 2.30
CA ALA A 195 -65.48 -53.49 2.50
C ALA A 195 -64.82 -53.89 1.18
N VAL A 196 -65.62 -54.05 0.11
CA VAL A 196 -65.15 -54.35 -1.24
C VAL A 196 -64.32 -53.19 -1.79
N ALA A 197 -64.82 -51.96 -1.71
CA ALA A 197 -64.10 -50.78 -2.14
C ALA A 197 -62.78 -50.59 -1.38
N ALA A 198 -62.72 -50.94 -0.08
CA ALA A 198 -61.48 -50.90 0.69
C ALA A 198 -60.47 -51.93 0.17
N HIS A 199 -60.92 -53.15 -0.15
CA HIS A 199 -60.10 -54.20 -0.76
C HIS A 199 -59.56 -53.76 -2.12
N GLU A 200 -60.43 -53.33 -3.04
CA GLU A 200 -60.05 -52.91 -4.40
C GLU A 200 -59.09 -51.71 -4.40
N THR A 201 -59.25 -50.79 -3.44
CA THR A 201 -58.32 -49.67 -3.29
C THR A 201 -56.91 -50.12 -2.90
N GLY A 202 -56.77 -51.26 -2.21
CA GLY A 202 -55.48 -51.86 -1.95
C GLY A 202 -54.72 -52.15 -3.24
N HIS A 203 -55.37 -52.72 -4.24
CA HIS A 203 -54.77 -53.00 -5.55
C HIS A 203 -54.38 -51.73 -6.31
N ILE A 204 -55.17 -50.66 -6.22
CA ILE A 204 -54.80 -49.36 -6.80
C ILE A 204 -53.40 -48.91 -6.32
N PHE A 205 -53.03 -49.27 -5.09
CA PHE A 205 -51.70 -49.03 -4.52
C PHE A 205 -50.88 -50.32 -4.39
N TYR A 206 -51.00 -51.20 -5.40
CA TYR A 206 -50.21 -52.42 -5.62
C TYR A 206 -50.34 -53.54 -4.59
N ALA A 207 -51.21 -53.46 -3.59
CA ALA A 207 -51.40 -54.60 -2.68
C ALA A 207 -51.91 -55.81 -3.47
N LEU A 208 -51.33 -56.99 -3.27
CA LEU A 208 -51.72 -58.22 -3.95
C LEU A 208 -52.80 -58.96 -3.18
N ASP A 209 -53.59 -59.78 -3.88
CA ASP A 209 -54.56 -60.67 -3.25
C ASP A 209 -53.89 -61.71 -2.34
N GLU A 210 -54.54 -62.00 -1.22
CA GLU A 210 -54.05 -62.94 -0.22
C GLU A 210 -54.98 -64.14 -0.01
N TYR A 211 -56.17 -64.16 -0.62
CA TYR A 211 -57.10 -65.29 -0.54
C TYR A 211 -56.73 -66.42 -1.52
N ALA A 212 -57.11 -67.66 -1.20
CA ALA A 212 -56.65 -68.84 -1.93
C ALA A 212 -57.14 -68.88 -3.39
N GLU A 213 -58.40 -68.49 -3.60
CA GLU A 213 -59.09 -68.52 -4.89
C GLU A 213 -58.50 -67.54 -5.91
N SER A 214 -57.77 -66.50 -5.49
CA SER A 214 -57.05 -65.59 -6.40
C SER A 214 -55.87 -66.28 -7.10
N GLY A 215 -55.43 -67.44 -6.59
CA GLY A 215 -54.23 -68.11 -7.06
C GLY A 215 -52.93 -67.46 -6.59
N CYS A 216 -52.98 -66.59 -5.56
CA CYS A 216 -51.81 -65.91 -5.00
C CYS A 216 -50.67 -66.88 -4.67
N THR A 217 -49.44 -66.37 -4.61
CA THR A 217 -48.27 -67.10 -4.13
C THR A 217 -47.42 -66.26 -3.16
N THR A 218 -46.71 -66.91 -2.24
CA THR A 218 -45.81 -66.21 -1.31
C THR A 218 -44.52 -65.68 -1.96
N ALA A 219 -44.31 -65.95 -3.25
CA ALA A 219 -43.15 -65.50 -4.02
C ALA A 219 -43.43 -64.22 -4.80
N GLU A 220 -44.71 -63.83 -4.94
CA GLU A 220 -45.08 -62.60 -5.62
C GLU A 220 -44.69 -61.38 -4.79
N SER A 221 -44.29 -60.31 -5.48
CA SER A 221 -43.99 -59.02 -4.88
C SER A 221 -44.46 -57.87 -5.76
N SER A 222 -44.79 -56.76 -5.12
CA SER A 222 -45.37 -55.58 -5.78
C SER A 222 -45.16 -54.30 -4.97
N GLY A 223 -45.51 -53.18 -5.60
CA GLY A 223 -45.57 -51.87 -4.96
C GLY A 223 -44.21 -51.18 -4.86
N TYR A 224 -44.24 -49.92 -4.46
CA TYR A 224 -43.08 -49.02 -4.47
C TYR A 224 -41.86 -49.58 -3.73
N LEU A 225 -42.09 -50.31 -2.63
CA LEU A 225 -41.04 -50.96 -1.82
C LEU A 225 -40.83 -52.44 -2.14
N ASN A 226 -41.47 -52.95 -3.20
CA ASN A 226 -41.44 -54.34 -3.65
C ASN A 226 -41.72 -55.35 -2.52
N GLY A 227 -42.86 -55.17 -1.85
CA GLY A 227 -43.27 -56.00 -0.72
C GLY A 227 -43.65 -57.41 -1.16
N LEU A 228 -43.21 -58.44 -0.42
CA LEU A 228 -43.55 -59.84 -0.68
C LEU A 228 -44.95 -60.17 -0.15
N ASN A 229 -45.72 -60.95 -0.92
CA ASN A 229 -47.04 -61.44 -0.56
C ASN A 229 -47.00 -62.65 0.40
N SER A 230 -46.26 -62.52 1.49
CA SER A 230 -46.05 -63.65 2.42
C SER A 230 -47.29 -64.05 3.22
N ASN A 231 -48.38 -63.27 3.17
CA ASN A 231 -49.65 -63.60 3.83
C ASN A 231 -50.62 -64.44 2.97
N CYS A 232 -50.22 -64.76 1.74
CA CYS A 232 -51.04 -65.54 0.80
C CYS A 232 -51.49 -66.89 1.41
N GLN A 233 -52.81 -67.15 1.37
CA GLN A 233 -53.43 -68.37 1.89
C GLN A 233 -52.90 -69.66 1.24
N ASN A 234 -52.54 -69.62 -0.05
CA ASN A 234 -51.94 -70.79 -0.74
C ASN A 234 -50.56 -71.17 -0.20
N GLY A 235 -49.90 -70.27 0.54
CA GLY A 235 -48.64 -70.52 1.25
C GLY A 235 -48.78 -71.18 2.62
N GLY A 236 -50.01 -71.40 3.11
CA GLY A 236 -50.29 -71.98 4.42
C GLY A 236 -50.81 -70.97 5.44
N GLY A 237 -50.02 -70.65 6.47
CA GLY A 237 -50.46 -69.78 7.57
C GLY A 237 -50.73 -68.34 7.11
N SER A 238 -51.95 -67.85 7.27
CA SER A 238 -52.41 -66.52 6.84
C SER A 238 -53.07 -65.75 7.99
N ALA A 239 -52.63 -64.52 8.21
CA ALA A 239 -53.19 -63.55 9.15
C ALA A 239 -54.42 -62.85 8.55
N SER A 240 -55.26 -62.25 9.41
CA SER A 240 -56.38 -61.41 8.94
C SER A 240 -55.85 -60.14 8.27
N CYS A 241 -56.32 -59.87 7.06
CA CYS A 241 -55.88 -58.74 6.26
C CYS A 241 -56.99 -58.36 5.27
N ILE A 242 -57.12 -57.08 4.93
CA ILE A 242 -58.12 -56.62 3.97
C ILE A 242 -57.96 -57.29 2.59
N MET A 243 -56.72 -57.64 2.20
CA MET A 243 -56.43 -58.32 0.93
C MET A 243 -56.77 -59.82 0.94
N ARG A 244 -57.24 -60.37 2.06
CA ARG A 244 -57.62 -61.79 2.19
C ARG A 244 -59.06 -62.06 1.74
N GLY A 245 -59.68 -61.13 1.02
CA GLY A 245 -61.09 -61.20 0.62
C GLY A 245 -62.05 -61.17 1.81
N ASP A 246 -63.31 -61.48 1.53
CA ASP A 246 -64.45 -61.35 2.44
C ASP A 246 -64.66 -59.92 3.01
N ILE A 247 -65.77 -59.73 3.72
CA ILE A 247 -66.11 -58.44 4.37
C ILE A 247 -65.61 -58.34 5.82
N GLY A 248 -65.25 -59.46 6.46
CA GLY A 248 -64.87 -59.52 7.88
C GLY A 248 -63.63 -58.69 8.27
N PRO A 249 -62.54 -58.68 7.46
CA PRO A 249 -61.35 -57.88 7.73
C PRO A 249 -61.63 -56.37 7.86
N TYR A 250 -62.61 -55.86 7.12
CA TYR A 250 -63.03 -54.46 7.18
C TYR A 250 -63.55 -54.09 8.58
N TYR A 251 -64.50 -54.86 9.13
CA TYR A 251 -65.10 -54.57 10.43
C TYR A 251 -64.19 -54.90 11.63
N THR A 252 -63.09 -55.63 11.41
CA THR A 252 -62.05 -55.93 12.43
C THR A 252 -60.79 -55.08 12.27
N PRO A 253 -60.93 -53.88 11.70
CA PRO A 253 -59.87 -53.04 11.14
C PRO A 253 -58.58 -53.71 10.62
N ALA A 254 -58.63 -54.91 10.05
CA ALA A 254 -57.46 -55.75 9.85
C ALA A 254 -56.63 -55.36 8.60
N LEU A 255 -55.36 -54.98 8.83
CA LEU A 255 -54.35 -54.77 7.80
C LEU A 255 -53.02 -55.38 8.27
N CYS A 256 -52.49 -56.31 7.49
CA CYS A 256 -51.29 -57.05 7.79
C CYS A 256 -50.03 -56.33 7.31
N ILE A 257 -48.88 -56.61 7.95
CA ILE A 257 -47.59 -55.98 7.64
C ILE A 257 -47.13 -56.24 6.18
N HIS A 258 -47.62 -57.33 5.57
CA HIS A 258 -47.27 -57.73 4.21
C HIS A 258 -47.86 -56.75 3.18
N SER A 259 -49.16 -56.49 3.24
CA SER A 259 -49.78 -55.47 2.39
C SER A 259 -49.31 -54.06 2.75
N GLN A 260 -49.03 -53.75 4.03
CA GLN A 260 -48.46 -52.44 4.41
C GLN A 260 -47.19 -52.11 3.62
N LYS A 261 -46.28 -53.08 3.45
CA LYS A 261 -45.07 -52.87 2.68
C LYS A 261 -45.34 -52.61 1.19
N MET A 262 -46.31 -53.30 0.59
CA MET A 262 -46.71 -53.07 -0.81
C MET A 262 -47.31 -51.68 -1.00
N LEU A 263 -48.11 -51.22 -0.03
CA LEU A 263 -48.71 -49.88 0.00
C LEU A 263 -47.68 -48.75 0.21
N GLY A 264 -46.40 -49.08 0.41
CA GLY A 264 -45.32 -48.12 0.68
C GLY A 264 -45.17 -47.73 2.15
N TRP A 265 -45.82 -48.45 3.08
CA TRP A 265 -45.72 -48.17 4.51
C TRP A 265 -44.59 -48.97 5.15
N SER A 266 -43.44 -48.33 5.26
CA SER A 266 -42.26 -48.82 5.97
C SER A 266 -41.66 -47.68 6.80
N ASP A 267 -41.13 -48.02 7.97
CA ASP A 267 -40.41 -47.13 8.89
C ASP A 267 -39.18 -47.93 9.37
N LEU A 268 -38.10 -47.90 8.59
CA LEU A 268 -36.91 -48.73 8.84
C LEU A 268 -36.05 -48.20 9.97
N ASP A 269 -36.07 -46.89 10.21
CA ASP A 269 -35.27 -46.24 11.25
C ASP A 269 -36.04 -46.03 12.58
N ALA A 270 -37.32 -46.43 12.61
CA ALA A 270 -38.22 -46.42 13.77
C ALA A 270 -38.46 -45.01 14.32
N ASN A 271 -38.52 -44.00 13.44
CA ASN A 271 -38.74 -42.61 13.81
C ASN A 271 -40.21 -42.17 13.75
N SER A 272 -41.13 -43.11 13.51
CA SER A 272 -42.58 -42.91 13.38
C SER A 272 -43.02 -42.11 12.14
N LYS A 273 -42.14 -41.97 11.13
CA LYS A 273 -42.48 -41.50 9.79
C LYS A 273 -42.26 -42.62 8.77
N LEU A 274 -42.96 -42.52 7.65
CA LEU A 274 -42.72 -43.46 6.56
C LEU A 274 -41.44 -43.07 5.82
N ASP A 275 -40.62 -44.05 5.45
CA ASP A 275 -39.36 -43.85 4.72
C ASP A 275 -39.56 -43.08 3.40
N VAL A 276 -40.72 -43.27 2.75
CA VAL A 276 -41.11 -42.57 1.51
C VAL A 276 -41.49 -41.09 1.73
N LEU A 277 -41.73 -40.67 2.99
CA LEU A 277 -42.07 -39.30 3.38
C LEU A 277 -40.99 -38.63 4.24
N ASP A 278 -40.02 -39.39 4.76
CA ASP A 278 -38.93 -38.88 5.60
C ASP A 278 -37.71 -38.47 4.77
N LEU A 279 -37.93 -37.44 3.94
CA LEU A 279 -36.98 -36.99 2.94
C LEU A 279 -36.65 -35.54 3.20
N ALA A 280 -35.45 -35.28 3.72
CA ALA A 280 -35.06 -33.95 4.14
C ALA A 280 -34.94 -32.98 2.94
N PRO A 281 -35.45 -31.74 3.08
CA PRO A 281 -35.17 -30.69 2.11
C PRO A 281 -33.72 -30.19 2.24
N ALA A 282 -33.24 -29.48 1.22
CA ALA A 282 -31.92 -28.87 1.17
C ALA A 282 -32.02 -27.37 0.91
N THR A 283 -31.21 -26.58 1.61
CA THR A 283 -31.18 -25.12 1.53
C THR A 283 -29.83 -24.63 1.01
N VAL A 284 -29.86 -23.57 0.21
CA VAL A 284 -28.68 -22.83 -0.24
C VAL A 284 -28.87 -21.37 0.12
N LEU A 285 -27.86 -20.76 0.73
CA LEU A 285 -27.83 -19.34 1.06
C LEU A 285 -26.75 -18.66 0.22
N ASN A 286 -27.11 -17.58 -0.47
CA ASN A 286 -26.13 -16.79 -1.22
C ASN A 286 -25.33 -15.92 -0.25
N ALA A 287 -24.00 -15.97 -0.36
CA ALA A 287 -23.11 -15.15 0.46
C ALA A 287 -23.34 -13.65 0.20
N TYR A 288 -23.33 -12.84 1.26
CA TYR A 288 -23.51 -11.40 1.14
C TYR A 288 -22.23 -10.72 0.64
N ALA A 289 -22.38 -9.77 -0.28
CA ALA A 289 -21.27 -8.99 -0.80
C ALA A 289 -21.64 -7.49 -0.91
N PRO A 290 -20.72 -6.56 -0.56
CA PRO A 290 -19.37 -6.82 -0.05
C PRO A 290 -19.34 -7.33 1.40
N ASP A 291 -18.30 -8.09 1.77
CA ASP A 291 -17.94 -8.45 3.14
C ASP A 291 -16.46 -8.07 3.37
N PRO A 292 -16.12 -7.18 4.32
CA PRO A 292 -17.01 -6.50 5.27
C PRO A 292 -18.00 -5.50 4.64
N THR A 293 -19.06 -5.18 5.38
CA THR A 293 -20.08 -4.18 5.00
C THR A 293 -20.39 -3.24 6.16
N SER A 294 -20.85 -2.01 5.88
CA SER A 294 -21.45 -1.15 6.93
C SER A 294 -22.98 -1.21 6.94
N ASN A 295 -23.60 -1.99 6.04
CA ASN A 295 -25.04 -2.20 6.06
C ASN A 295 -25.40 -3.05 7.27
N VAL A 296 -25.88 -2.39 8.33
CA VAL A 296 -26.34 -3.04 9.56
C VAL A 296 -27.61 -3.86 9.36
N SER A 297 -28.31 -3.78 8.24
CA SER A 297 -29.50 -4.58 7.93
C SER A 297 -29.37 -5.25 6.56
N PRO A 298 -28.49 -6.26 6.42
CA PRO A 298 -28.23 -6.93 5.15
C PRO A 298 -29.44 -7.75 4.68
N GLY A 299 -29.77 -7.63 3.39
CA GLY A 299 -30.74 -8.47 2.71
C GLY A 299 -30.08 -9.71 2.10
N TYR A 300 -30.63 -10.89 2.36
CA TYR A 300 -30.16 -12.18 1.88
C TYR A 300 -31.15 -12.81 0.92
N THR A 301 -30.62 -13.63 0.02
CA THR A 301 -31.39 -14.48 -0.90
C THR A 301 -30.82 -15.90 -0.88
N GLY A 302 -31.64 -16.86 -1.27
CA GLY A 302 -31.23 -18.26 -1.35
C GLY A 302 -32.24 -19.10 -2.13
N SER A 303 -32.02 -20.39 -2.16
CA SER A 303 -32.96 -21.37 -2.73
C SER A 303 -33.13 -22.55 -1.79
N ALA A 304 -34.31 -23.14 -1.80
CA ALA A 304 -34.66 -24.33 -1.05
C ALA A 304 -35.22 -25.39 -2.00
N ASN A 305 -34.98 -26.67 -1.72
CA ASN A 305 -35.43 -27.78 -2.55
C ASN A 305 -35.90 -28.95 -1.69
N SER A 306 -37.09 -29.48 -1.99
CA SER A 306 -37.68 -30.70 -1.47
C SER A 306 -37.87 -31.70 -2.62
N ILE A 307 -36.74 -32.18 -3.16
CA ILE A 307 -36.67 -33.04 -4.35
C ILE A 307 -36.04 -34.41 -4.08
N ALA A 308 -35.68 -34.70 -2.84
CA ALA A 308 -35.24 -36.04 -2.46
C ALA A 308 -36.42 -37.01 -2.63
N ALA A 309 -36.16 -38.20 -3.16
CA ALA A 309 -37.12 -39.27 -3.38
C ALA A 309 -36.54 -40.59 -2.85
N TYR A 310 -37.38 -41.41 -2.22
CA TYR A 310 -36.99 -42.75 -1.81
C TYR A 310 -36.93 -43.67 -3.04
N PRO A 311 -35.94 -44.55 -3.20
CA PRO A 311 -35.81 -45.37 -4.41
C PRO A 311 -37.01 -46.28 -4.66
N ASN A 312 -37.59 -46.22 -5.85
CA ASN A 312 -38.68 -47.10 -6.28
C ASN A 312 -38.11 -48.47 -6.69
N SER A 313 -38.49 -49.50 -5.95
CA SER A 313 -38.01 -50.87 -6.13
C SER A 313 -39.04 -51.78 -6.84
N ASN A 314 -40.16 -51.22 -7.30
CA ASN A 314 -41.25 -52.01 -7.86
C ASN A 314 -40.81 -52.79 -9.11
N THR A 315 -41.00 -54.11 -9.09
CA THR A 315 -40.69 -55.00 -10.23
C THR A 315 -41.93 -55.49 -10.96
N TYR A 316 -43.13 -55.03 -10.57
CA TYR A 316 -44.38 -55.48 -11.15
C TYR A 316 -44.45 -55.10 -12.64
N ALA A 317 -44.73 -56.07 -13.50
CA ALA A 317 -44.87 -55.87 -14.92
C ALA A 317 -46.29 -55.49 -15.27
N PHE A 318 -46.50 -54.22 -15.64
CA PHE A 318 -47.76 -53.78 -16.20
C PHE A 318 -47.88 -54.37 -17.62
N TRP A 319 -48.86 -55.26 -17.85
CA TRP A 319 -49.20 -55.77 -19.19
C TRP A 319 -48.10 -56.58 -19.88
N GLY A 320 -47.37 -57.35 -19.09
CA GLY A 320 -46.29 -58.20 -19.59
C GLY A 320 -45.00 -57.44 -19.93
N ALA A 321 -44.93 -56.13 -19.67
CA ALA A 321 -43.71 -55.34 -19.77
C ALA A 321 -43.36 -54.72 -18.40
N PRO A 322 -42.10 -54.81 -17.94
CA PRO A 322 -41.66 -54.07 -16.76
C PRO A 322 -41.81 -52.57 -17.00
N ARG A 323 -42.49 -51.87 -16.09
CA ARG A 323 -42.53 -50.42 -16.11
C ARG A 323 -41.20 -49.89 -15.58
N THR A 324 -40.68 -48.81 -16.16
CA THR A 324 -39.52 -48.13 -15.57
C THR A 324 -39.97 -47.49 -14.26
N ALA A 325 -39.42 -47.98 -13.16
CA ALA A 325 -39.70 -47.44 -11.83
C ALA A 325 -39.15 -46.01 -11.72
N ASN A 326 -40.01 -45.06 -11.38
CA ASN A 326 -39.65 -43.66 -11.13
C ASN A 326 -39.50 -43.42 -9.63
N ASP A 327 -38.41 -42.78 -9.23
CA ASP A 327 -38.23 -42.31 -7.84
C ASP A 327 -39.09 -41.06 -7.64
N ILE A 328 -40.10 -41.16 -6.79
CA ILE A 328 -41.16 -40.16 -6.61
C ILE A 328 -41.24 -39.66 -5.18
N SER A 329 -41.40 -38.34 -5.04
CA SER A 329 -41.60 -37.67 -3.76
C SER A 329 -42.84 -36.78 -3.81
N ILE A 330 -43.72 -36.97 -2.82
CA ILE A 330 -44.87 -36.10 -2.59
C ILE A 330 -44.53 -34.94 -1.63
N SER A 331 -43.29 -34.87 -1.13
CA SER A 331 -42.84 -33.76 -0.27
C SER A 331 -42.70 -32.48 -1.06
N ARG A 332 -43.19 -31.37 -0.49
CA ARG A 332 -43.05 -30.00 -1.02
C ARG A 332 -42.53 -29.09 0.07
N LEU A 333 -41.97 -27.94 -0.29
CA LEU A 333 -41.57 -26.94 0.69
C LEU A 333 -42.80 -26.41 1.43
N ALA A 334 -42.68 -26.22 2.74
CA ALA A 334 -43.71 -25.61 3.58
C ALA A 334 -43.25 -24.28 4.19
N ALA A 335 -41.95 -24.14 4.44
CA ALA A 335 -41.35 -22.90 4.94
C ALA A 335 -39.84 -22.89 4.70
N VAL A 336 -39.27 -21.69 4.60
CA VAL A 336 -37.86 -21.43 4.88
C VAL A 336 -37.75 -20.51 6.09
N GLU A 337 -36.85 -20.85 7.01
CA GLU A 337 -36.55 -20.06 8.19
C GLU A 337 -35.08 -19.61 8.15
N TYR A 338 -34.78 -18.45 8.73
CA TYR A 338 -33.43 -17.97 8.93
C TYR A 338 -33.17 -17.58 10.39
N ARG A 339 -31.90 -17.51 10.79
CA ARG A 339 -31.50 -16.95 12.10
C ARG A 339 -30.16 -16.24 12.00
N VAL A 340 -29.87 -15.42 13.01
CA VAL A 340 -28.60 -14.71 13.17
C VAL A 340 -27.99 -15.10 14.51
N ASP A 341 -26.69 -15.41 14.54
CA ASP A 341 -25.87 -15.69 15.75
C ASP A 341 -26.49 -16.72 16.71
N ALA A 342 -26.99 -17.84 16.17
CA ALA A 342 -27.71 -18.87 16.93
C ALA A 342 -28.97 -18.38 17.68
N GLY A 343 -29.54 -17.24 17.26
CA GLY A 343 -30.81 -16.72 17.75
C GLY A 343 -32.03 -17.56 17.35
N ALA A 344 -33.22 -16.99 17.57
CA ALA A 344 -34.47 -17.63 17.19
C ALA A 344 -34.63 -17.69 15.65
N TRP A 345 -35.18 -18.80 15.16
CA TRP A 345 -35.59 -18.93 13.76
C TRP A 345 -36.73 -17.98 13.43
N GLN A 346 -36.63 -17.32 12.28
CA GLN A 346 -37.56 -16.34 11.74
C GLN A 346 -37.97 -16.74 10.33
N ALA A 347 -39.19 -16.42 9.92
CA ALA A 347 -39.66 -16.77 8.59
C ALA A 347 -38.94 -15.96 7.49
N ALA A 348 -38.45 -16.65 6.46
CA ALA A 348 -38.07 -16.02 5.20
C ALA A 348 -39.30 -15.88 4.28
N ALA A 349 -39.19 -15.03 3.27
CA ALA A 349 -40.24 -14.83 2.28
C ALA A 349 -39.96 -15.69 1.03
N ALA A 350 -40.98 -16.45 0.62
CA ALA A 350 -41.07 -17.12 -0.67
C ALA A 350 -41.01 -16.08 -1.82
N ALA A 351 -40.52 -16.49 -2.99
CA ALA A 351 -40.31 -15.59 -4.13
C ALA A 351 -41.63 -15.20 -4.80
N ASP A 352 -42.59 -16.12 -4.86
CA ASP A 352 -43.93 -15.88 -5.41
C ASP A 352 -44.99 -15.55 -4.34
N GLY A 353 -44.62 -15.70 -3.06
CA GLY A 353 -45.44 -15.39 -1.91
C GLY A 353 -45.87 -16.60 -1.07
N ALA A 354 -45.66 -17.84 -1.52
CA ALA A 354 -45.94 -19.03 -0.73
C ALA A 354 -44.98 -20.19 -1.03
N PHE A 355 -44.53 -20.89 0.01
CA PHE A 355 -43.82 -22.15 -0.17
C PHE A 355 -44.85 -23.26 -0.46
N ASP A 356 -45.03 -23.59 -1.74
CA ASP A 356 -45.91 -24.66 -2.20
C ASP A 356 -45.34 -25.51 -3.36
N GLU A 357 -44.11 -25.22 -3.78
CA GLU A 357 -43.38 -25.95 -4.82
C GLU A 357 -42.30 -26.91 -4.24
N ASN A 358 -41.77 -27.77 -5.11
CA ASN A 358 -40.63 -28.64 -4.75
C ASN A 358 -39.29 -27.90 -4.74
N SER A 359 -39.19 -26.74 -5.39
CA SER A 359 -37.97 -25.93 -5.46
C SER A 359 -38.38 -24.47 -5.53
N GLU A 360 -37.88 -23.65 -4.61
CA GLU A 360 -38.24 -22.24 -4.59
C GLU A 360 -37.11 -21.35 -4.08
N ASN A 361 -37.03 -20.13 -4.61
CA ASN A 361 -36.15 -19.10 -4.08
C ASN A 361 -36.79 -18.41 -2.87
N PHE A 362 -35.95 -17.92 -1.97
CA PHE A 362 -36.41 -17.15 -0.82
C PHE A 362 -35.55 -15.91 -0.58
N SER A 363 -36.06 -14.98 0.22
CA SER A 363 -35.34 -13.80 0.68
C SER A 363 -35.68 -13.41 2.11
N PHE A 364 -34.77 -12.72 2.79
CA PHE A 364 -35.01 -12.10 4.08
C PHE A 364 -34.12 -10.88 4.30
N THR A 365 -34.42 -10.04 5.30
CA THR A 365 -33.55 -8.94 5.71
C THR A 365 -33.28 -9.08 7.20
N ALA A 366 -32.00 -9.16 7.58
CA ALA A 366 -31.62 -9.24 8.98
C ALA A 366 -31.96 -7.92 9.70
N ALA A 367 -32.40 -8.04 10.95
CA ALA A 367 -32.54 -6.88 11.84
C ALA A 367 -31.18 -6.18 12.03
N ALA A 368 -31.20 -4.94 12.51
CA ALA A 368 -29.99 -4.14 12.72
C ALA A 368 -28.93 -4.89 13.56
N LEU A 369 -27.79 -5.18 12.93
CA LEU A 369 -26.64 -5.88 13.47
C LEU A 369 -25.61 -4.89 14.03
N GLY A 370 -24.93 -5.29 15.11
CA GLY A 370 -23.82 -4.51 15.68
C GLY A 370 -22.56 -4.62 14.82
N ALA A 371 -21.50 -3.88 15.17
CA ALA A 371 -20.20 -4.10 14.55
C ALA A 371 -19.58 -5.42 15.02
N GLY A 372 -18.94 -6.16 14.12
CA GLY A 372 -18.34 -7.47 14.40
C GLY A 372 -18.72 -8.54 13.38
N GLY A 373 -18.29 -9.77 13.64
CA GLY A 373 -18.65 -10.94 12.84
C GLY A 373 -20.00 -11.50 13.28
N HIS A 374 -20.85 -11.81 12.30
CA HIS A 374 -22.16 -12.41 12.47
C HIS A 374 -22.28 -13.69 11.63
N THR A 375 -23.04 -14.66 12.10
CA THR A 375 -23.35 -15.89 11.36
C THR A 375 -24.83 -15.91 10.99
N LEU A 376 -25.11 -16.03 9.70
CA LEU A 376 -26.45 -16.04 9.15
C LEU A 376 -26.73 -17.43 8.61
N GLU A 377 -27.79 -18.05 9.11
CA GLU A 377 -28.17 -19.43 8.74
C GLU A 377 -29.58 -19.45 8.16
N ALA A 378 -29.82 -20.33 7.19
CA ALA A 378 -31.12 -20.59 6.62
C ALA A 378 -31.39 -22.10 6.52
N ARG A 379 -32.62 -22.52 6.79
CA ARG A 379 -33.07 -23.92 6.65
C ARG A 379 -34.48 -24.01 6.10
N ALA A 380 -34.72 -24.99 5.26
CA ALA A 380 -36.04 -25.34 4.75
C ALA A 380 -36.75 -26.35 5.66
N LYS A 381 -38.07 -26.39 5.54
CA LYS A 381 -38.97 -27.40 6.13
C LYS A 381 -39.99 -27.83 5.09
N ASP A 382 -40.26 -29.12 5.00
CA ASP A 382 -41.27 -29.67 4.09
C ASP A 382 -42.69 -29.72 4.71
N ILE A 383 -43.68 -30.14 3.90
CA ILE A 383 -45.09 -30.31 4.32
C ILE A 383 -45.31 -31.44 5.35
N PHE A 384 -44.32 -32.31 5.58
CA PHE A 384 -44.36 -33.37 6.60
C PHE A 384 -43.55 -32.99 7.87
N ASN A 385 -43.12 -31.73 7.97
CA ASN A 385 -42.31 -31.17 9.07
C ASN A 385 -40.91 -31.78 9.22
N THR A 386 -40.31 -32.24 8.12
CA THR A 386 -38.89 -32.57 8.04
C THR A 386 -38.09 -31.32 7.75
N TYR A 387 -37.07 -31.06 8.57
CA TYR A 387 -36.18 -29.92 8.42
C TYR A 387 -34.92 -30.31 7.67
N ASP A 388 -34.31 -29.35 6.98
CA ASP A 388 -32.94 -29.46 6.48
C ASP A 388 -32.00 -29.75 7.66
N PRO A 389 -31.33 -30.93 7.69
CA PRO A 389 -30.44 -31.33 8.78
C PRO A 389 -29.13 -30.53 8.78
N THR A 390 -28.82 -29.84 7.70
CA THR A 390 -27.59 -29.08 7.48
C THR A 390 -27.92 -27.66 7.01
N PRO A 391 -28.38 -26.77 7.92
CA PRO A 391 -28.69 -25.38 7.56
C PRO A 391 -27.55 -24.72 6.77
N ALA A 392 -27.90 -24.06 5.68
CA ALA A 392 -26.97 -23.24 4.92
C ALA A 392 -26.51 -22.07 5.80
N SER A 393 -25.23 -21.68 5.69
CA SER A 393 -24.64 -20.65 6.53
C SER A 393 -23.77 -19.69 5.72
N ASP A 394 -23.78 -18.42 6.09
CA ASP A 394 -22.85 -17.39 5.66
C ASP A 394 -22.28 -16.66 6.89
N SER A 395 -21.04 -16.17 6.78
CA SER A 395 -20.40 -15.34 7.80
C SER A 395 -20.23 -13.93 7.26
N LEU A 396 -20.70 -12.92 7.99
CA LEU A 396 -20.66 -11.52 7.56
C LEU A 396 -20.00 -10.65 8.62
N THR A 397 -19.07 -9.79 8.21
CA THR A 397 -18.47 -8.80 9.10
C THR A 397 -19.12 -7.42 8.90
N ILE A 398 -19.76 -6.92 9.95
CA ILE A 398 -20.26 -5.53 10.00
C ILE A 398 -19.15 -4.63 10.50
N ASN A 399 -18.78 -3.64 9.69
CA ASN A 399 -17.77 -2.63 10.01
C ASN A 399 -18.34 -1.21 9.86
N THR A 400 -18.41 -0.51 10.99
CA THR A 400 -18.85 0.88 11.11
C THR A 400 -17.74 1.78 11.65
N SER A 401 -16.48 1.41 11.43
CA SER A 401 -15.33 2.25 11.80
C SER A 401 -15.07 3.33 10.75
N ASN A 402 -14.59 4.49 11.20
CA ASN A 402 -14.12 5.53 10.30
C ASN A 402 -12.77 5.12 9.66
N PRO A 403 -12.44 5.68 8.47
CA PRO A 403 -11.07 5.64 7.95
C PRO A 403 -10.05 6.16 8.96
N THR A 404 -8.81 5.66 8.88
CA THR A 404 -7.70 6.20 9.68
C THR A 404 -7.40 7.65 9.29
N ASP A 405 -6.95 8.46 10.25
CA ASP A 405 -6.50 9.83 9.99
C ASP A 405 -5.33 9.84 8.98
N ILE A 406 -5.15 11.00 8.33
CA ILE A 406 -4.08 11.20 7.35
C ILE A 406 -2.73 11.21 8.07
N PRO A 407 -1.79 10.31 7.75
CA PRO A 407 -0.55 10.15 8.51
C PRO A 407 0.39 11.37 8.49
N TYR A 408 0.43 12.08 7.37
CA TYR A 408 1.20 13.30 7.17
C TYR A 408 0.61 14.12 6.04
N ILE A 409 0.81 15.44 6.07
CA ILE A 409 0.48 16.36 4.99
C ILE A 409 1.67 17.27 4.78
N GLN A 410 2.28 17.21 3.60
CA GLN A 410 3.37 18.08 3.16
C GLN A 410 2.80 19.13 2.21
N ASP A 411 3.14 20.40 2.41
CA ASP A 411 2.62 21.53 1.62
C ASP A 411 3.49 21.90 0.40
N GLY A 412 4.22 20.90 -0.11
CA GLY A 412 4.93 20.90 -1.38
C GLY A 412 4.43 19.84 -2.37
N LEU A 413 4.99 19.83 -3.58
CA LEU A 413 4.78 18.76 -4.58
C LEU A 413 5.55 17.47 -4.24
N GLY A 414 6.56 17.57 -3.38
CA GLY A 414 7.40 16.48 -2.91
C GLY A 414 7.63 16.64 -1.42
N ASP A 415 8.80 17.13 -1.04
CA ASP A 415 9.11 17.44 0.35
C ASP A 415 8.24 18.59 0.89
N ASP A 416 8.08 18.59 2.19
CA ASP A 416 7.47 19.66 2.99
C ASP A 416 8.20 21.01 2.84
N ILE A 417 7.48 22.13 2.88
CA ILE A 417 8.07 23.46 2.69
C ILE A 417 7.67 24.46 3.78
N ASP A 418 8.65 25.10 4.40
CA ASP A 418 8.37 26.17 5.37
C ASP A 418 7.97 27.50 4.71
N TYR A 419 8.44 27.73 3.47
CA TYR A 419 8.31 29.01 2.77
C TYR A 419 7.98 28.84 1.28
N SER A 420 7.21 29.79 0.74
CA SER A 420 6.89 29.85 -0.69
C SER A 420 6.99 31.26 -1.24
N THR A 421 7.68 31.40 -2.38
CA THR A 421 7.74 32.66 -3.15
C THR A 421 6.53 32.86 -4.07
N ALA A 422 5.69 31.83 -4.24
CA ALA A 422 4.54 31.86 -5.12
C ALA A 422 3.31 32.45 -4.44
N LYS A 423 2.67 33.44 -5.08
CA LYS A 423 1.44 34.08 -4.59
C LYS A 423 0.16 33.60 -5.26
N SER A 424 0.29 32.84 -6.35
CA SER A 424 -0.82 32.46 -7.21
C SER A 424 -1.07 30.96 -7.29
N LYS A 425 -0.20 30.14 -6.67
CA LYS A 425 -0.19 28.69 -6.84
C LYS A 425 0.35 28.01 -5.59
N VAL A 426 -0.31 26.91 -5.20
CA VAL A 426 0.05 26.05 -4.07
C VAL A 426 -0.04 24.59 -4.47
N SER A 427 0.58 23.74 -3.68
CA SER A 427 0.50 22.29 -3.82
C SER A 427 0.55 21.63 -2.46
N ALA A 428 0.05 20.41 -2.36
CA ALA A 428 0.28 19.56 -1.20
C ALA A 428 0.26 18.10 -1.62
N ASN A 429 0.86 17.26 -0.79
CA ASN A 429 0.75 15.81 -0.85
C ASN A 429 0.60 15.21 0.54
N TRP A 430 0.00 14.04 0.65
CA TRP A 430 -0.28 13.40 1.94
C TRP A 430 -0.18 11.88 1.90
N GLY A 431 -0.04 11.27 3.08
CA GLY A 431 -0.06 9.83 3.23
C GLY A 431 -1.46 9.24 3.01
N SER A 432 -1.54 8.04 2.43
CA SER A 432 -2.83 7.37 2.22
C SER A 432 -3.49 7.00 3.56
N SER A 433 -4.79 7.27 3.66
CA SER A 433 -5.66 6.71 4.70
C SER A 433 -5.98 5.24 4.38
N SER A 434 -6.46 4.51 5.39
CA SER A 434 -6.85 3.11 5.27
C SER A 434 -8.24 2.86 5.87
N HIS A 435 -9.00 2.00 5.21
CA HIS A 435 -10.30 1.52 5.66
C HIS A 435 -10.55 0.13 5.03
N PRO A 436 -11.16 -0.86 5.73
CA PRO A 436 -11.36 -2.21 5.17
C PRO A 436 -12.19 -2.26 3.88
N ASN A 437 -13.14 -1.35 3.72
CA ASN A 437 -13.95 -1.22 2.48
C ASN A 437 -13.25 -0.38 1.39
N GLY A 438 -11.99 0.01 1.60
CA GLY A 438 -11.26 0.94 0.73
C GLY A 438 -11.66 2.40 0.93
N ILE A 439 -10.89 3.30 0.31
CA ILE A 439 -11.11 4.74 0.30
C ILE A 439 -11.82 5.15 -1.00
N ASN A 440 -12.90 5.93 -0.88
CA ASN A 440 -13.64 6.47 -2.04
C ASN A 440 -12.97 7.71 -2.61
N HIS A 441 -12.70 8.68 -1.74
CA HIS A 441 -12.05 9.93 -2.12
C HIS A 441 -11.44 10.64 -0.90
N TYR A 442 -10.58 11.61 -1.19
CA TYR A 442 -10.10 12.62 -0.26
C TYR A 442 -10.75 13.97 -0.59
N GLU A 443 -11.02 14.74 0.45
CA GLU A 443 -11.24 16.19 0.32
C GLU A 443 -10.08 16.93 0.97
N TYR A 444 -9.72 18.08 0.40
CA TYR A 444 -8.76 18.97 1.01
C TYR A 444 -9.30 20.41 1.06
N ALA A 445 -8.76 21.19 1.98
CA ALA A 445 -9.02 22.62 2.13
C ALA A 445 -7.71 23.37 2.38
N LEU A 446 -7.76 24.69 2.21
CA LEU A 446 -6.65 25.59 2.55
C LEU A 446 -7.18 26.72 3.44
N GLY A 447 -6.47 26.98 4.54
CA GLY A 447 -6.83 28.06 5.44
C GLY A 447 -5.63 28.77 6.06
N THR A 448 -5.89 29.88 6.74
CA THR A 448 -4.86 30.65 7.48
C THR A 448 -4.71 30.19 8.94
N THR A 449 -5.42 29.14 9.32
CA THR A 449 -5.36 28.49 10.63
C THR A 449 -5.60 26.99 10.41
N PRO A 450 -4.92 26.07 11.14
CA PRO A 450 -5.12 24.64 10.98
C PRO A 450 -6.61 24.23 11.00
N GLY A 451 -7.04 23.46 10.01
CA GLY A 451 -8.41 22.91 9.90
C GLY A 451 -9.44 23.87 9.29
N THR A 452 -9.09 25.13 9.07
CA THR A 452 -10.00 26.11 8.46
C THR A 452 -9.96 26.06 6.94
N ALA A 453 -11.06 26.44 6.29
CA ALA A 453 -11.23 26.41 4.83
C ALA A 453 -11.52 27.82 4.26
N ASN A 454 -10.92 28.86 4.86
CA ASN A 454 -11.19 30.26 4.51
C ASN A 454 -10.44 30.78 3.27
N THR A 455 -9.50 30.00 2.72
CA THR A 455 -8.78 30.35 1.47
C THR A 455 -9.22 29.46 0.31
N VAL A 456 -9.34 28.15 0.54
CA VAL A 456 -9.94 27.18 -0.37
C VAL A 456 -10.93 26.34 0.42
N ALA A 457 -12.19 26.33 0.00
CA ALA A 457 -13.23 25.47 0.56
C ALA A 457 -12.91 23.99 0.33
N TRP A 458 -13.45 23.10 1.17
CA TRP A 458 -13.34 21.64 1.02
C TRP A 458 -13.66 21.23 -0.42
N THR A 459 -12.68 20.60 -1.07
CA THR A 459 -12.77 20.18 -2.47
C THR A 459 -12.31 18.74 -2.62
N ALA A 460 -13.14 17.90 -3.23
CA ALA A 460 -12.82 16.51 -3.52
C ALA A 460 -11.76 16.36 -4.63
N VAL A 461 -10.86 15.38 -4.48
CA VAL A 461 -9.80 15.03 -5.46
C VAL A 461 -9.82 13.56 -5.87
N GLY A 462 -10.92 12.85 -5.63
CA GLY A 462 -10.96 11.40 -5.81
C GLY A 462 -9.95 10.71 -4.90
N VAL A 463 -9.33 9.62 -5.36
CA VAL A 463 -8.32 8.87 -4.58
C VAL A 463 -6.89 9.42 -4.71
N SER A 464 -6.71 10.58 -5.35
CA SER A 464 -5.38 11.21 -5.43
C SER A 464 -4.92 11.71 -4.07
N THR A 465 -3.65 11.51 -3.77
CA THR A 465 -3.00 11.92 -2.51
C THR A 465 -2.16 13.19 -2.66
N TRP A 466 -2.43 13.98 -3.70
CA TRP A 466 -1.76 15.24 -3.95
C TRP A 466 -2.66 16.18 -4.72
N VAL A 467 -2.35 17.48 -4.65
CA VAL A 467 -3.07 18.51 -5.39
C VAL A 467 -2.14 19.65 -5.80
N VAL A 468 -2.47 20.30 -6.91
CA VAL A 468 -1.92 21.60 -7.32
C VAL A 468 -3.08 22.54 -7.58
N ARG A 469 -3.05 23.75 -7.02
CA ARG A 469 -4.15 24.72 -7.12
C ARG A 469 -3.66 26.12 -7.38
N ASN A 470 -4.40 26.81 -8.24
CA ASN A 470 -4.30 28.26 -8.37
C ASN A 470 -5.14 28.90 -7.27
N VAL A 471 -4.55 29.85 -6.55
CA VAL A 471 -5.13 30.55 -5.39
C VAL A 471 -4.61 31.98 -5.37
N THR A 472 -5.12 32.85 -4.51
CA THR A 472 -4.51 34.17 -4.27
C THR A 472 -4.04 34.21 -2.83
N LEU A 473 -2.73 34.34 -2.63
CA LEU A 473 -2.12 34.40 -1.32
C LEU A 473 -1.62 35.81 -1.02
N ALA A 474 -1.66 36.18 0.25
CA ALA A 474 -1.12 37.44 0.74
C ALA A 474 0.31 37.25 1.25
N GLU A 475 1.17 38.25 0.97
CA GLU A 475 2.52 38.31 1.51
C GLU A 475 2.50 38.22 3.04
N GLY A 476 3.38 37.39 3.61
CA GLY A 476 3.61 37.29 5.03
C GLY A 476 2.58 36.47 5.82
N ASN A 477 1.54 35.94 5.16
CA ASN A 477 0.58 35.02 5.77
C ASN A 477 1.09 33.56 5.72
N THR A 478 0.72 32.78 6.74
CA THR A 478 0.92 31.33 6.79
C THR A 478 -0.36 30.61 6.39
N TYR A 479 -0.23 29.57 5.58
CA TYR A 479 -1.35 28.77 5.08
C TYR A 479 -1.15 27.29 5.42
N TYR A 480 -2.27 26.61 5.72
CA TYR A 480 -2.30 25.22 6.18
C TYR A 480 -3.20 24.42 5.26
N PHE A 481 -2.69 23.30 4.73
CA PHE A 481 -3.54 22.33 4.08
C PHE A 481 -4.25 21.47 5.12
N SER A 482 -5.53 21.19 4.90
CA SER A 482 -6.32 20.27 5.72
C SER A 482 -6.88 19.17 4.83
N VAL A 483 -6.87 17.91 5.28
CA VAL A 483 -7.32 16.76 4.47
C VAL A 483 -8.20 15.84 5.30
N VAL A 484 -9.26 15.31 4.67
CA VAL A 484 -10.17 14.29 5.20
C VAL A 484 -10.30 13.16 4.17
N ALA A 485 -10.31 11.92 4.63
CA ALA A 485 -10.57 10.74 3.81
C ALA A 485 -11.99 10.22 4.02
N TYR A 486 -12.64 9.78 2.94
CA TYR A 486 -13.96 9.17 2.97
C TYR A 486 -13.87 7.72 2.51
N ALA A 487 -14.46 6.79 3.27
CA ALA A 487 -14.50 5.38 2.92
C ALA A 487 -15.35 5.14 1.66
N ASN A 488 -15.20 3.97 1.02
CA ASN A 488 -16.10 3.50 -0.06
C ASN A 488 -17.46 3.03 0.46
N ILE A 489 -18.00 3.79 1.40
CA ILE A 489 -19.31 3.63 1.99
C ILE A 489 -19.80 4.97 2.54
N THR A 490 -21.11 5.16 2.57
CA THR A 490 -21.72 6.45 2.91
C THR A 490 -21.61 6.77 4.40
N GLY A 491 -21.15 7.97 4.72
CA GLY A 491 -21.24 8.55 6.07
C GLY A 491 -19.98 8.41 6.95
N GLU A 492 -18.99 7.63 6.54
CA GLU A 492 -17.76 7.40 7.34
C GLU A 492 -16.59 8.24 6.79
N ALA A 493 -16.04 9.11 7.64
CA ALA A 493 -14.96 10.04 7.31
C ALA A 493 -13.89 10.06 8.41
N SER A 494 -12.62 10.22 8.03
CA SER A 494 -11.54 10.42 9.00
C SER A 494 -11.72 11.72 9.78
N GLY A 495 -10.91 11.92 10.83
CA GLY A 495 -10.69 13.25 11.38
C GLY A 495 -10.05 14.20 10.35
N ILE A 496 -10.06 15.49 10.66
CA ILE A 496 -9.33 16.51 9.89
C ILE A 496 -7.87 16.49 10.34
N SER A 497 -6.97 16.11 9.42
CA SER A 497 -5.52 16.29 9.59
C SER A 497 -5.06 17.58 8.91
N THR A 498 -4.00 18.20 9.41
CA THR A 498 -3.47 19.48 8.88
C THR A 498 -1.95 19.44 8.70
N SER A 499 -1.41 20.17 7.72
CA SER A 499 0.04 20.46 7.66
C SER A 499 0.45 21.40 8.81
N ASP A 500 1.76 21.56 9.01
CA ASP A 500 2.34 22.57 9.92
C ASP A 500 2.47 23.96 9.27
N GLY A 501 2.37 24.02 7.95
CA GLY A 501 1.99 25.19 7.17
C GLY A 501 3.17 26.00 6.64
N PHE A 502 2.98 26.57 5.46
CA PHE A 502 3.99 27.34 4.75
C PHE A 502 3.70 28.85 4.79
N ARG A 503 4.75 29.67 4.93
CA ARG A 503 4.66 31.13 4.90
C ARG A 503 4.96 31.70 3.52
N VAL A 504 4.14 32.62 3.04
CA VAL A 504 4.38 33.30 1.76
C VAL A 504 5.39 34.43 1.95
N ASP A 505 6.50 34.35 1.22
CA ASP A 505 7.58 35.34 1.26
C ASP A 505 8.22 35.47 -0.13
N SER A 506 7.96 36.59 -0.80
CA SER A 506 8.54 36.91 -2.10
C SER A 506 9.45 38.14 -2.06
N THR A 507 9.87 38.57 -0.88
CA THR A 507 10.57 39.84 -0.68
C THR A 507 12.05 39.59 -0.45
N SER A 508 12.93 40.13 -1.30
CA SER A 508 14.38 39.92 -1.15
C SER A 508 14.98 40.74 0.00
N PRO A 509 15.99 40.22 0.71
CA PRO A 509 16.64 40.95 1.80
C PRO A 509 17.46 42.14 1.27
N THR A 510 17.56 43.21 2.06
CA THR A 510 18.38 44.39 1.75
C THR A 510 19.49 44.60 2.77
N ALA A 511 20.57 45.29 2.39
CA ALA A 511 21.75 45.46 3.22
C ALA A 511 22.06 46.92 3.54
N ARG A 512 22.73 47.15 4.67
CA ARG A 512 23.37 48.41 5.06
C ARG A 512 24.78 48.14 5.56
N VAL A 513 25.76 48.91 5.08
CA VAL A 513 27.17 48.78 5.48
C VAL A 513 27.55 49.88 6.48
N ILE A 514 28.27 49.50 7.54
CA ILE A 514 28.81 50.41 8.57
C ILE A 514 30.33 50.21 8.60
N ILE A 515 31.09 51.19 8.12
CA ILE A 515 32.56 51.13 8.14
C ILE A 515 33.05 51.33 9.58
N THR A 516 33.99 50.49 10.02
CA THR A 516 34.59 50.59 11.36
C THR A 516 36.08 50.95 11.34
N SER A 517 36.76 50.78 10.20
CA SER A 517 38.15 51.23 10.01
C SER A 517 38.25 52.72 9.66
N PRO A 518 39.42 53.35 9.90
CA PRO A 518 39.69 54.72 9.46
C PRO A 518 39.56 54.88 7.95
N VAL A 519 39.06 56.05 7.52
CA VAL A 519 39.00 56.46 6.11
C VAL A 519 39.62 57.86 5.94
N PRO A 520 40.41 58.13 4.89
CA PRO A 520 40.83 57.21 3.83
C PRO A 520 41.64 56.02 4.36
N ALA A 521 41.37 54.82 3.82
CA ALA A 521 41.99 53.58 4.26
C ALA A 521 43.44 53.51 3.75
N PRO A 522 44.44 53.41 4.64
CA PRO A 522 45.81 53.06 4.26
C PRO A 522 45.90 51.57 3.89
N THR A 523 47.10 51.08 3.59
CA THR A 523 47.32 49.64 3.47
C THR A 523 47.18 48.93 4.83
N GLY A 524 46.74 47.67 4.81
CA GLY A 524 46.52 46.83 5.99
C GLY A 524 45.04 46.51 6.26
N PRO A 525 44.71 46.06 7.48
CA PRO A 525 43.37 45.57 7.83
C PRO A 525 42.27 46.63 7.70
N PHE A 526 41.19 46.26 7.01
CA PHE A 526 40.00 47.07 6.82
C PHE A 526 38.76 46.29 7.30
N SER A 527 37.97 46.93 8.14
CA SER A 527 36.80 46.33 8.79
C SER A 527 35.54 47.16 8.57
N ALA A 528 34.43 46.46 8.40
CA ALA A 528 33.08 47.00 8.34
C ALA A 528 32.09 46.04 9.04
N LYS A 529 30.84 46.47 9.19
CA LYS A 529 29.71 45.62 9.55
C LYS A 529 28.69 45.64 8.43
N LEU A 530 28.09 44.48 8.17
CA LEU A 530 26.95 44.30 7.28
C LEU A 530 25.71 44.08 8.14
N VAL A 531 24.68 44.91 7.96
CA VAL A 531 23.38 44.76 8.63
C VAL A 531 22.33 44.46 7.56
N LEU A 532 21.62 43.34 7.68
CA LEU A 532 20.55 42.95 6.77
C LEU A 532 19.18 43.32 7.33
N THR A 533 18.27 43.70 6.44
CA THR A 533 16.86 43.97 6.74
C THR A 533 16.03 42.93 6.02
N GLU A 534 15.36 42.09 6.80
CA GLU A 534 14.50 40.99 6.37
C GLU A 534 13.39 40.76 7.41
N ALA A 535 12.19 40.37 6.97
CA ALA A 535 11.04 40.11 7.83
C ALA A 535 11.11 38.73 8.52
N ASN A 536 11.69 37.73 7.85
CA ASN A 536 11.90 36.39 8.40
C ASN A 536 13.32 36.27 8.98
N HIS A 537 14.24 35.72 8.19
CA HIS A 537 15.65 35.52 8.50
C HIS A 537 16.43 35.36 7.19
N VAL A 538 17.75 35.56 7.27
CA VAL A 538 18.68 35.38 6.14
C VAL A 538 19.17 33.93 6.15
N SER A 539 19.19 33.30 4.98
CA SER A 539 19.74 31.97 4.75
C SER A 539 21.26 32.03 4.58
N GLY A 540 21.96 31.29 5.43
CA GLY A 540 23.41 31.14 5.37
C GLY A 540 24.21 32.41 5.67
N THR A 541 25.45 32.43 5.21
CA THR A 541 26.36 33.57 5.40
C THR A 541 26.31 34.49 4.17
N PRO A 542 25.94 35.78 4.32
CA PRO A 542 25.93 36.73 3.21
C PRO A 542 27.35 37.04 2.73
N GLN A 543 27.46 37.46 1.48
CA GLN A 543 28.71 37.89 0.87
C GLN A 543 28.78 39.42 0.81
N LEU A 544 29.93 39.97 1.19
CA LEU A 544 30.28 41.37 1.02
C LEU A 544 31.62 41.47 0.30
N SER A 545 31.73 42.40 -0.64
CA SER A 545 33.00 42.77 -1.26
C SER A 545 33.05 44.28 -1.47
N PHE A 546 34.25 44.82 -1.69
CA PHE A 546 34.40 46.17 -2.23
C PHE A 546 35.08 46.12 -3.59
N ARG A 547 34.68 47.01 -4.50
CA ARG A 547 35.32 47.22 -5.79
C ARG A 547 36.14 48.50 -5.74
N THR A 548 37.45 48.39 -5.95
CA THR A 548 38.38 49.52 -6.04
C THR A 548 38.10 50.40 -7.27
N SER A 549 38.63 51.63 -7.29
CA SER A 549 38.52 52.54 -8.43
C SER A 549 39.10 51.98 -9.75
N GLY A 550 40.10 51.09 -9.65
CA GLY A 550 40.69 50.35 -10.77
C GLY A 550 39.92 49.10 -11.18
N GLY A 551 38.79 48.79 -10.54
CA GLY A 551 37.90 47.68 -10.90
C GLY A 551 38.16 46.34 -10.20
N LEU A 552 39.24 46.21 -9.43
CA LEU A 552 39.50 45.01 -8.63
C LEU A 552 38.43 44.85 -7.54
N THR A 553 37.81 43.67 -7.47
CA THR A 553 36.80 43.33 -6.46
C THR A 553 37.45 42.47 -5.38
N VAL A 554 37.36 42.92 -4.13
CA VAL A 554 38.02 42.32 -2.97
C VAL A 554 36.94 41.78 -2.02
N PRO A 555 36.88 40.46 -1.79
CA PRO A 555 35.91 39.87 -0.85
C PRO A 555 36.28 40.17 0.60
N PHE A 556 35.27 40.31 1.44
CA PHE A 556 35.43 40.30 2.90
C PHE A 556 35.32 38.88 3.44
N ALA A 557 36.11 38.56 4.46
CA ALA A 557 35.79 37.49 5.38
C ALA A 557 34.64 37.93 6.28
N MET A 558 33.62 37.09 6.40
CA MET A 558 32.37 37.39 7.08
C MET A 558 32.25 36.55 8.36
N THR A 559 31.90 37.18 9.49
CA THR A 559 31.66 36.49 10.76
C THR A 559 30.34 36.97 11.35
N PHE A 560 29.48 36.03 11.72
CA PHE A 560 28.20 36.34 12.36
C PHE A 560 28.43 37.05 13.71
N LEU A 561 27.69 38.13 13.96
CA LEU A 561 27.77 38.86 15.22
C LEU A 561 26.52 38.64 16.07
N THR A 562 25.36 39.08 15.59
CA THR A 562 24.06 38.92 16.28
C THR A 562 22.92 39.35 15.36
N GLY A 563 21.75 38.72 15.51
CA GLY A 563 20.53 39.05 14.76
C GLY A 563 20.79 39.03 13.25
N SER A 564 20.62 40.16 12.59
CA SER A 564 20.91 40.35 11.16
C SER A 564 22.22 41.10 10.90
N THR A 565 23.22 40.97 11.78
CA THR A 565 24.50 41.69 11.67
C THR A 565 25.70 40.76 11.58
N TRP A 566 26.60 41.06 10.64
CA TRP A 566 27.89 40.39 10.43
C TRP A 566 29.03 41.40 10.54
N THR A 567 30.17 40.96 11.08
CA THR A 567 31.45 41.66 10.93
C THR A 567 32.12 41.23 9.64
N ALA A 568 32.71 42.18 8.92
CA ALA A 568 33.36 41.98 7.64
C ALA A 568 34.80 42.48 7.73
N THR A 569 35.79 41.62 7.49
CA THR A 569 37.22 41.98 7.51
C THR A 569 37.91 41.65 6.18
N ALA A 570 38.69 42.58 5.65
CA ALA A 570 39.52 42.42 4.45
C ALA A 570 40.84 43.16 4.65
N ASN A 571 41.77 43.06 3.71
CA ASN A 571 42.97 43.89 3.68
C ASN A 571 42.94 44.84 2.48
N VAL A 572 43.45 46.05 2.69
CA VAL A 572 43.80 46.97 1.61
C VAL A 572 45.27 46.74 1.29
N GLU A 573 45.54 46.22 0.11
CA GLU A 573 46.90 45.89 -0.33
C GLU A 573 47.54 47.07 -1.06
N SER A 574 48.87 47.12 -1.05
CA SER A 574 49.63 48.19 -1.71
C SER A 574 49.45 48.25 -3.24
N TYR A 575 49.01 47.15 -3.85
CA TYR A 575 48.69 47.06 -5.27
C TYR A 575 47.22 47.41 -5.61
N HIS A 576 46.37 47.68 -4.60
CA HIS A 576 45.02 48.20 -4.85
C HIS A 576 45.08 49.65 -5.31
N SER A 577 44.22 50.08 -6.24
CA SER A 577 44.24 51.48 -6.70
C SER A 577 43.74 52.44 -5.62
N THR A 578 44.41 53.59 -5.45
CA THR A 578 43.87 54.71 -4.66
C THR A 578 42.62 55.30 -5.31
N GLY A 579 41.69 55.79 -4.49
CA GLY A 579 40.42 56.40 -4.94
C GLY A 579 39.20 55.82 -4.23
N THR A 580 38.01 56.07 -4.78
CA THR A 580 36.75 55.60 -4.19
C THR A 580 36.50 54.13 -4.50
N ALA A 581 36.32 53.33 -3.45
CA ALA A 581 35.86 51.95 -3.52
C ALA A 581 34.37 51.84 -3.15
N THR A 582 33.60 51.01 -3.86
CA THR A 582 32.16 50.81 -3.63
C THR A 582 31.87 49.41 -3.09
N PHE A 583 30.89 49.28 -2.19
CA PHE A 583 30.49 47.97 -1.66
C PHE A 583 29.54 47.22 -2.61
N LEU A 584 29.61 45.89 -2.57
CA LEU A 584 28.78 44.93 -3.32
C LEU A 584 28.29 43.84 -2.35
N PHE A 585 27.00 43.52 -2.37
CA PHE A 585 26.35 42.59 -1.46
C PHE A 585 25.62 41.47 -2.23
N SER A 586 25.61 40.26 -1.67
CA SER A 586 24.75 39.14 -2.08
C SER A 586 24.33 38.33 -0.85
N GLY A 587 23.05 38.01 -0.70
CA GLY A 587 22.55 37.15 0.38
C GLY A 587 21.15 36.63 0.09
N TYR A 588 20.79 35.48 0.65
CA TYR A 588 19.47 34.85 0.45
C TYR A 588 18.64 34.93 1.73
N ASP A 589 17.31 34.99 1.64
CA ASP A 589 16.43 34.69 2.77
C ASP A 589 16.09 33.19 2.84
N LEU A 590 15.27 32.79 3.83
CA LEU A 590 14.82 31.40 3.98
C LEU A 590 13.86 30.93 2.88
N ALA A 591 13.20 31.84 2.17
CA ALA A 591 12.36 31.53 1.01
C ALA A 591 13.18 31.41 -0.30
N GLY A 592 14.48 31.69 -0.24
CA GLY A 592 15.40 31.61 -1.37
C GLY A 592 15.45 32.87 -2.25
N ASN A 593 14.89 34.01 -1.81
CA ASN A 593 14.98 35.24 -2.58
C ASN A 593 16.40 35.86 -2.47
N LEU A 594 16.98 36.25 -3.60
CA LEU A 594 18.33 36.84 -3.65
C LEU A 594 18.31 38.36 -3.42
N GLY A 595 18.88 38.79 -2.30
CA GLY A 595 19.21 40.17 -2.00
C GLY A 595 20.53 40.61 -2.62
N SER A 596 20.52 41.76 -3.31
CA SER A 596 21.73 42.37 -3.92
C SER A 596 21.84 43.89 -3.71
N VAL A 597 20.90 44.48 -2.96
CA VAL A 597 20.77 45.92 -2.82
C VAL A 597 21.34 46.40 -1.48
N ILE A 598 22.24 47.39 -1.54
CA ILE A 598 22.72 48.12 -0.36
C ILE A 598 22.03 49.48 -0.29
N THR A 599 21.33 49.76 0.81
CA THR A 599 20.55 51.00 1.00
C THR A 599 20.90 51.68 2.33
N PRO A 600 21.40 52.95 2.30
CA PRO A 600 21.86 53.67 1.12
C PRO A 600 23.13 53.03 0.53
N ALA A 601 23.39 53.26 -0.76
CA ALA A 601 24.63 52.82 -1.39
C ALA A 601 25.85 53.30 -0.60
N ALA A 602 26.85 52.43 -0.41
CA ALA A 602 27.99 52.69 0.45
C ALA A 602 29.32 52.66 -0.34
N SER A 603 30.24 53.55 0.04
CA SER A 603 31.60 53.64 -0.52
C SER A 603 32.60 54.17 0.51
N PHE A 604 33.90 54.00 0.26
CA PHE A 604 34.99 54.57 1.07
C PHE A 604 36.20 54.94 0.21
N ALA A 605 37.08 55.82 0.71
CA ALA A 605 38.30 56.20 0.00
C ALA A 605 39.49 55.32 0.41
N ILE A 606 40.27 54.84 -0.55
CA ILE A 606 41.56 54.18 -0.35
C ILE A 606 42.67 55.20 -0.66
N ASN A 607 43.60 55.41 0.28
CA ASN A 607 44.77 56.25 0.09
C ASN A 607 45.93 55.80 0.98
N TYR A 608 46.98 55.29 0.36
CA TYR A 608 48.23 54.86 1.02
C TYR A 608 49.45 55.67 0.56
N ALA A 609 49.22 56.89 0.06
CA ALA A 609 50.28 57.83 -0.29
C ALA A 609 51.13 58.19 0.93
N LEU A 610 52.45 58.10 0.81
CA LEU A 610 53.41 58.56 1.82
C LEU A 610 53.92 59.96 1.46
N ALA A 611 53.84 60.91 2.38
CA ALA A 611 54.39 62.25 2.20
C ALA A 611 55.85 62.31 2.67
N GLY A 612 56.77 62.83 1.86
CA GLY A 612 58.21 62.79 2.08
C GLY A 612 58.75 63.43 3.37
N GLY A 613 57.96 64.31 4.00
CA GLY A 613 58.29 64.87 5.32
C GLY A 613 57.91 63.99 6.51
N SER A 614 57.17 62.90 6.30
CA SER A 614 56.63 62.03 7.36
C SER A 614 57.20 60.63 7.25
N SER A 615 57.29 59.94 8.39
CA SER A 615 57.51 58.49 8.38
C SER A 615 56.22 57.75 8.06
N GLY A 616 56.31 56.58 7.42
CA GLY A 616 55.14 55.73 7.22
C GLY A 616 55.50 54.32 6.80
N THR A 617 54.51 53.42 6.91
CA THR A 617 54.66 52.01 6.58
C THR A 617 53.69 51.65 5.46
N VAL A 618 54.16 50.89 4.49
CA VAL A 618 53.31 50.17 3.53
C VAL A 618 53.43 48.69 3.83
N ALA A 619 52.32 48.01 4.06
CA ALA A 619 52.28 46.60 4.42
C ALA A 619 51.21 45.86 3.62
N ASN A 620 51.50 44.62 3.23
CA ASN A 620 50.54 43.70 2.64
C ASN A 620 50.12 42.63 3.66
N SER A 621 49.03 41.92 3.38
CA SER A 621 48.50 40.89 4.29
C SER A 621 49.42 39.68 4.49
N ASP A 622 50.38 39.47 3.59
CA ASP A 622 51.37 38.38 3.66
C ASP A 622 52.57 38.72 4.57
N GLY A 623 52.49 39.84 5.31
CA GLY A 623 53.52 40.27 6.23
C GLY A 623 54.73 40.94 5.57
N ALA A 624 54.72 41.13 4.25
CA ALA A 624 55.71 41.95 3.57
C ALA A 624 55.41 43.43 3.81
N SER A 625 56.40 44.17 4.29
CA SER A 625 56.24 45.60 4.56
C SER A 625 57.53 46.38 4.35
N VAL A 626 57.38 47.68 4.19
CA VAL A 626 58.49 48.63 4.23
C VAL A 626 58.13 49.83 5.09
N TYR A 627 59.02 50.16 6.00
CA TYR A 627 59.01 51.37 6.79
C TYR A 627 59.94 52.40 6.17
N LEU A 628 59.39 53.58 5.89
CA LEU A 628 60.11 54.74 5.39
C LEU A 628 60.28 55.75 6.53
N PRO A 629 61.52 55.99 6.99
CA PRO A 629 61.81 57.11 7.89
C PRO A 629 61.45 58.47 7.28
N SER A 630 61.20 59.47 8.14
CA SER A 630 61.03 60.85 7.70
C SER A 630 62.27 61.32 6.94
N GLY A 631 62.08 61.95 5.77
CA GLY A 631 63.16 62.45 4.93
C GLY A 631 63.79 61.44 3.98
N SER A 632 63.34 60.17 3.93
CA SER A 632 63.84 59.17 2.98
C SER A 632 63.55 59.51 1.50
N TYR A 633 62.54 60.33 1.23
CA TYR A 633 62.19 60.82 -0.12
C TYR A 633 61.55 62.21 -0.03
N ALA A 634 61.70 63.05 -1.05
CA ALA A 634 61.05 64.36 -1.12
C ALA A 634 59.82 64.32 -2.05
N GLY A 635 58.64 64.63 -1.53
CA GLY A 635 57.37 64.58 -2.29
C GLY A 635 56.49 63.40 -1.92
N THR A 636 55.46 63.11 -2.72
CA THR A 636 54.53 61.99 -2.47
C THR A 636 55.04 60.71 -3.11
N LEU A 637 54.99 59.61 -2.36
CA LEU A 637 55.45 58.30 -2.77
C LEU A 637 54.34 57.25 -2.64
N PHE A 638 54.19 56.42 -3.66
CA PHE A 638 53.37 55.22 -3.64
C PHE A 638 54.27 54.01 -3.75
N VAL A 639 54.25 53.17 -2.71
CA VAL A 639 55.00 51.91 -2.72
C VAL A 639 54.03 50.78 -3.08
N SER A 640 54.46 49.90 -3.95
CA SER A 640 53.76 48.66 -4.30
C SER A 640 54.66 47.48 -3.95
N ILE A 641 54.09 46.51 -3.25
CA ILE A 641 54.71 45.24 -2.90
C ILE A 641 53.93 44.16 -3.64
N SER A 642 54.60 43.40 -4.51
CA SER A 642 53.97 42.38 -5.35
C SER A 642 54.72 41.07 -5.31
N THR A 643 53.98 39.98 -5.52
CA THR A 643 54.54 38.64 -5.72
C THR A 643 55.28 38.57 -7.04
N VAL A 644 56.41 37.88 -7.07
CA VAL A 644 57.21 37.67 -8.29
C VAL A 644 57.01 36.25 -8.79
N GLY A 645 56.69 36.11 -10.09
CA GLY A 645 56.52 34.80 -10.70
C GLY A 645 57.84 34.01 -10.74
N ALA A 646 57.80 32.71 -10.47
CA ALA A 646 58.97 31.84 -10.38
C ALA A 646 59.89 31.89 -11.62
N ALA A 647 59.32 32.09 -12.82
CA ALA A 647 60.08 32.19 -14.06
C ALA A 647 61.08 33.38 -14.07
N ALA A 648 60.75 34.48 -13.39
CA ALA A 648 61.61 35.65 -13.30
C ALA A 648 62.83 35.44 -12.38
N LEU A 649 62.80 34.41 -11.53
CA LEU A 649 63.82 34.14 -10.51
C LEU A 649 64.74 32.96 -10.88
N ALA A 650 64.29 32.09 -11.78
CA ALA A 650 64.93 30.81 -12.09
C ALA A 650 66.42 30.90 -12.49
N ALA A 651 66.81 31.96 -13.23
CA ALA A 651 68.21 32.17 -13.63
C ALA A 651 69.11 32.46 -12.42
N ALA A 652 68.67 33.37 -11.53
CA ALA A 652 69.41 33.73 -10.33
C ALA A 652 69.42 32.58 -9.30
N ASP A 653 68.31 31.84 -9.18
CA ASP A 653 68.21 30.65 -8.34
C ASP A 653 69.24 29.57 -8.74
N SER A 654 69.40 29.35 -10.05
CA SER A 654 70.33 28.35 -10.57
C SER A 654 71.79 28.76 -10.38
N ALA A 655 72.08 30.06 -10.48
CA ALA A 655 73.44 30.59 -10.42
C ALA A 655 73.95 30.81 -8.97
N SER A 656 73.06 30.85 -7.97
CA SER A 656 73.39 31.19 -6.58
C SER A 656 73.53 29.95 -5.68
N GLY A 657 74.66 29.24 -5.80
CA GLY A 657 74.93 28.00 -5.06
C GLY A 657 74.78 28.11 -3.53
N ASP A 658 75.09 29.28 -2.98
CA ASP A 658 75.16 29.58 -1.55
C ASP A 658 73.90 30.24 -0.96
N SER A 659 72.84 30.36 -1.77
CA SER A 659 71.55 30.93 -1.40
C SER A 659 70.41 30.01 -1.88
N LYS A 660 69.95 29.12 -1.01
CA LYS A 660 68.94 28.11 -1.34
C LYS A 660 67.53 28.63 -1.09
N LYS A 661 66.66 28.41 -2.07
CA LYS A 661 65.22 28.62 -1.93
C LYS A 661 64.67 27.68 -0.84
N ILE A 662 63.75 28.19 -0.02
CA ILE A 662 63.23 27.54 1.19
C ILE A 662 61.80 26.97 1.03
N PHE A 663 61.27 26.92 -0.20
CA PHE A 663 59.89 26.48 -0.49
C PHE A 663 59.72 26.01 -1.95
N SER A 664 58.63 25.28 -2.20
CA SER A 664 58.08 25.08 -3.55
C SER A 664 57.65 26.40 -4.21
N GLU A 665 57.05 27.33 -3.45
CA GLU A 665 56.66 28.70 -3.87
C GLU A 665 57.60 29.75 -3.27
N ASP A 666 58.19 30.66 -4.07
CA ASP A 666 59.20 31.61 -3.56
C ASP A 666 58.57 32.69 -2.66
N LEU A 667 59.17 32.99 -1.50
CA LEU A 667 58.81 34.16 -0.68
C LEU A 667 59.30 35.49 -1.27
N ALA A 668 59.82 35.47 -2.50
CA ALA A 668 60.23 36.65 -3.22
C ALA A 668 59.11 37.69 -3.35
N ARG A 669 59.44 38.93 -3.02
CA ARG A 669 58.59 40.11 -3.18
C ARG A 669 59.34 41.18 -3.93
N GLU A 670 58.70 41.73 -4.95
CA GLU A 670 59.19 42.92 -5.63
C GLU A 670 58.65 44.15 -4.93
N PHE A 671 59.56 45.03 -4.56
CA PHE A 671 59.22 46.36 -4.06
C PHE A 671 59.42 47.34 -5.21
N THR A 672 58.43 48.18 -5.47
CA THR A 672 58.54 49.29 -6.42
C THR A 672 57.98 50.56 -5.82
N ALA A 673 58.49 51.71 -6.26
CA ALA A 673 58.02 53.01 -5.81
C ALA A 673 57.72 53.93 -6.98
N ARG A 674 56.67 54.74 -6.86
CA ARG A 674 56.28 55.76 -7.83
C ARG A 674 56.01 57.10 -7.16
N ASP A 675 56.31 58.19 -7.85
CA ASP A 675 55.96 59.54 -7.43
C ASP A 675 54.48 59.88 -7.75
N ALA A 676 54.04 61.08 -7.36
CA ALA A 676 52.69 61.58 -7.64
C ALA A 676 52.31 61.64 -9.14
N THR A 677 53.28 61.66 -10.04
CA THR A 677 53.09 61.69 -11.49
C THR A 677 53.13 60.29 -12.12
N GLY A 678 53.41 59.26 -11.32
CA GLY A 678 53.56 57.88 -11.76
C GLY A 678 54.98 57.49 -12.19
N GLY A 679 55.95 58.41 -12.09
CA GLY A 679 57.36 58.19 -12.39
C GLY A 679 58.02 57.24 -11.39
N ALA A 680 58.92 56.36 -11.85
CA ALA A 680 59.58 55.39 -10.99
C ALA A 680 60.62 56.06 -10.07
N VAL A 681 60.63 55.66 -8.80
CA VAL A 681 61.60 56.12 -7.79
C VAL A 681 62.55 54.98 -7.46
N THR A 682 63.84 55.17 -7.72
CA THR A 682 64.87 54.10 -7.63
C THR A 682 65.94 54.35 -6.56
N THR A 683 65.96 55.51 -5.92
CA THR A 683 66.95 55.88 -4.89
C THR A 683 66.27 56.60 -3.72
N PHE A 684 66.81 56.40 -2.52
CA PHE A 684 66.34 57.05 -1.28
C PHE A 684 67.44 57.91 -0.66
N ALA A 685 67.06 59.04 -0.05
CA ALA A 685 67.98 59.93 0.64
C ALA A 685 68.50 59.37 1.97
N SER A 686 67.78 58.38 2.53
CA SER A 686 68.20 57.61 3.70
C SER A 686 67.65 56.19 3.57
N PRO A 687 68.37 55.16 4.08
CA PRO A 687 67.92 53.76 3.98
C PRO A 687 66.51 53.57 4.54
N VAL A 688 65.75 52.68 3.90
CA VAL A 688 64.40 52.27 4.31
C VAL A 688 64.46 50.87 4.90
N THR A 689 63.56 50.51 5.80
CA THR A 689 63.56 49.20 6.45
C THR A 689 62.52 48.32 5.79
N LEU A 690 62.95 47.27 5.10
CA LEU A 690 62.04 46.23 4.63
C LEU A 690 61.91 45.14 5.68
N THR A 691 60.73 44.52 5.73
CA THR A 691 60.42 43.37 6.57
C THR A 691 59.70 42.33 5.73
N LEU A 692 60.18 41.09 5.75
CA LEU A 692 59.51 39.94 5.18
C LEU A 692 59.21 38.93 6.28
N SER A 693 58.09 38.22 6.13
CA SER A 693 57.65 37.19 7.07
C SER A 693 57.92 35.80 6.49
N TYR A 694 58.18 34.83 7.37
CA TYR A 694 58.26 33.40 7.06
C TYR A 694 57.26 32.63 7.93
N PRO A 695 56.75 31.48 7.48
CA PRO A 695 55.83 30.67 8.26
C PRO A 695 56.57 29.86 9.34
N ASP A 696 56.04 29.94 10.56
CA ASP A 696 56.39 29.15 11.75
C ASP A 696 55.18 29.26 12.70
N ASP A 697 54.05 28.70 12.27
CA ASP A 697 52.75 28.84 12.90
C ASP A 697 52.69 28.13 14.26
N ASP A 698 53.48 27.07 14.45
CA ASP A 698 53.57 26.32 15.71
C ASP A 698 54.69 26.80 16.65
N ASN A 699 55.50 27.79 16.21
CA ASN A 699 56.63 28.36 16.94
C ASN A 699 57.65 27.30 17.41
N ASP A 700 57.90 26.27 16.60
CA ASP A 700 58.87 25.22 16.92
C ASP A 700 60.33 25.61 16.60
N GLY A 701 60.55 26.82 16.05
CA GLY A 701 61.85 27.33 15.63
C GLY A 701 62.31 26.75 14.29
N ARG A 702 61.39 26.19 13.51
CA ARG A 702 61.58 25.77 12.13
C ARG A 702 60.58 26.45 11.22
N VAL A 703 61.00 26.55 9.97
CA VAL A 703 60.13 27.00 8.90
C VAL A 703 59.16 25.89 8.56
N ASP A 704 57.86 26.18 8.66
CA ASP A 704 56.82 25.23 8.29
C ASP A 704 57.05 24.73 6.85
N THR A 705 56.74 23.46 6.61
CA THR A 705 56.83 22.78 5.29
C THR A 705 58.22 22.47 4.72
N ASP A 706 59.33 23.05 5.20
CA ASP A 706 60.69 22.78 4.65
C ASP A 706 61.69 22.21 5.69
N LEU A 707 61.28 21.98 6.95
CA LEU A 707 62.12 21.44 8.04
C LEU A 707 63.42 22.24 8.33
N LEU A 708 63.60 23.39 7.71
CA LEU A 708 64.74 24.28 7.89
C LEU A 708 64.63 24.98 9.24
N LYS A 709 65.76 25.10 9.95
CA LYS A 709 65.79 25.89 11.19
C LYS A 709 65.71 27.36 10.84
N GLU A 710 64.94 28.13 11.60
CA GLU A 710 64.84 29.58 11.39
C GLU A 710 66.24 30.24 11.34
N GLY A 711 67.19 29.75 12.14
CA GLY A 711 68.56 30.27 12.23
C GLY A 711 69.40 30.18 10.95
N THR A 712 69.00 29.39 9.94
CA THR A 712 69.69 29.34 8.64
C THR A 712 69.16 30.35 7.62
N LEU A 713 68.05 31.02 7.93
CA LEU A 713 67.43 31.97 7.02
C LEU A 713 68.19 33.30 6.96
N TRP A 714 68.23 33.92 5.80
CA TRP A 714 68.80 35.25 5.62
C TRP A 714 68.04 36.02 4.53
N LEU A 715 68.15 37.36 4.54
CA LEU A 715 67.57 38.18 3.47
C LEU A 715 68.56 38.35 2.33
N TYR A 716 68.05 38.15 1.12
CA TYR A 716 68.77 38.38 -0.13
C TYR A 716 68.00 39.36 -0.99
N TYR A 717 68.73 40.14 -1.79
CA TYR A 717 68.15 40.90 -2.90
C TYR A 717 68.64 40.32 -4.22
N LEU A 718 67.81 40.42 -5.26
CA LEU A 718 68.21 40.09 -6.61
C LEU A 718 69.05 41.24 -7.18
N ASP A 719 70.34 40.98 -7.43
CA ASP A 719 71.20 41.88 -8.17
C ASP A 719 71.01 41.61 -9.66
N ALA A 720 70.17 42.42 -10.31
CA ALA A 720 69.87 42.26 -11.73
C ALA A 720 71.09 42.44 -12.64
N ALA A 721 72.12 43.19 -12.21
CA ALA A 721 73.34 43.38 -12.99
C ALA A 721 74.27 42.16 -12.91
N ALA A 722 74.34 41.52 -11.74
CA ALA A 722 75.14 40.31 -11.52
C ALA A 722 74.39 39.02 -11.89
N GLY A 723 73.05 39.05 -11.98
CA GLY A 723 72.22 37.87 -12.21
C GLY A 723 72.22 36.88 -11.05
N LEU A 724 72.46 37.35 -9.82
CA LEU A 724 72.68 36.53 -8.63
C LEU A 724 71.89 37.06 -7.42
N TRP A 725 71.63 36.17 -6.47
CA TRP A 725 71.09 36.54 -5.15
C TRP A 725 72.23 37.01 -4.24
N THR A 726 72.16 38.26 -3.80
CA THR A 726 73.18 38.88 -2.95
C THR A 726 72.68 39.00 -1.51
N PRO A 727 73.42 38.49 -0.50
CA PRO A 727 73.00 38.58 0.90
C PRO A 727 73.04 40.03 1.40
N ILE A 728 72.03 40.42 2.18
CA ILE A 728 71.95 41.75 2.78
C ILE A 728 72.70 41.73 4.12
N PRO A 729 73.63 42.65 4.38
CA PRO A 729 74.27 42.75 5.69
C PRO A 729 73.31 43.35 6.73
N GLY A 730 73.52 43.03 8.01
CA GLY A 730 72.78 43.66 9.12
C GLY A 730 71.31 43.25 9.25
N VAL A 731 70.95 42.04 8.81
CA VAL A 731 69.60 41.49 8.97
C VAL A 731 69.27 41.31 10.44
N THR A 732 68.10 41.78 10.85
CA THR A 732 67.52 41.56 12.17
C THR A 732 66.46 40.48 12.08
N ARG A 733 66.60 39.42 12.89
CA ARG A 733 65.60 38.37 13.03
C ARG A 733 64.71 38.63 14.24
N ASN A 734 63.40 38.52 14.05
CA ASN A 734 62.44 38.47 15.15
C ASN A 734 61.69 37.13 15.09
N THR A 735 62.06 36.21 15.99
CA THR A 735 61.52 34.84 16.09
C THR A 735 60.15 34.79 16.74
N SER A 736 59.69 35.88 17.37
CA SER A 736 58.33 35.97 17.94
C SER A 736 57.29 36.49 16.95
N ALA A 737 57.76 37.15 15.88
CA ALA A 737 56.93 37.69 14.81
C ALA A 737 57.21 36.98 13.47
N ASN A 738 58.06 35.95 13.48
CA ASN A 738 58.50 35.19 12.31
C ASN A 738 58.92 36.08 11.13
N THR A 739 59.74 37.09 11.42
CA THR A 739 60.15 38.10 10.43
C THR A 739 61.67 38.29 10.35
N LEU A 740 62.14 38.64 9.15
CA LEU A 740 63.46 39.20 8.91
C LEU A 740 63.32 40.63 8.40
N SER A 741 64.13 41.53 8.95
CA SER A 741 64.15 42.94 8.54
C SER A 741 65.56 43.43 8.23
N ALA A 742 65.70 44.33 7.26
CA ALA A 742 66.99 44.95 6.93
C ALA A 742 66.82 46.37 6.39
N ALA A 743 67.83 47.21 6.63
CA ALA A 743 67.94 48.53 6.03
C ALA A 743 68.47 48.40 4.59
N VAL A 744 67.75 48.96 3.61
CA VAL A 744 68.11 48.95 2.19
C VAL A 744 68.12 50.36 1.60
N SER A 745 68.98 50.59 0.61
CA SER A 745 69.17 51.90 -0.04
C SER A 745 68.45 52.06 -1.38
N HIS A 746 67.87 50.97 -1.88
CA HIS A 746 67.15 50.90 -3.14
C HIS A 746 66.02 49.87 -2.99
N PHE A 747 65.14 49.78 -3.98
CA PHE A 747 64.19 48.68 -4.10
C PHE A 747 64.60 47.70 -5.19
N SER A 748 64.27 46.42 -4.98
CA SER A 748 64.53 45.29 -5.85
C SER A 748 63.52 44.19 -5.54
N VAL A 749 63.76 42.98 -6.07
CA VAL A 749 63.18 41.75 -5.55
C VAL A 749 63.97 41.31 -4.32
N TYR A 750 63.26 41.05 -3.22
CA TYR A 750 63.81 40.56 -1.96
C TYR A 750 63.21 39.20 -1.63
N SER A 751 64.01 38.28 -1.12
CA SER A 751 63.53 36.96 -0.68
C SER A 751 64.24 36.52 0.59
N ILE A 752 63.52 35.79 1.44
CA ILE A 752 64.08 35.02 2.55
C ILE A 752 64.60 33.70 1.99
N ARG A 753 65.88 33.40 2.19
CA ARG A 753 66.55 32.22 1.61
C ARG A 753 67.47 31.57 2.65
N SER A 754 67.75 30.28 2.51
CA SER A 754 68.68 29.57 3.39
C SER A 754 70.12 29.84 2.98
N ALA A 755 70.93 30.31 3.92
CA ALA A 755 72.37 30.45 3.74
C ALA A 755 73.07 29.09 3.84
N ASN A 756 74.03 28.81 2.95
CA ASN A 756 74.94 27.66 3.09
C ASN A 756 75.97 27.94 4.20
N SER A 757 75.58 27.83 5.47
CA SER A 757 76.55 27.61 6.53
C SER A 757 75.93 26.74 7.62
N SER A 758 76.75 25.83 8.11
CA SER A 758 76.34 24.91 9.16
C SER A 758 76.09 25.70 10.44
N ALA A 759 74.84 25.71 10.91
CA ALA A 759 74.39 26.29 12.18
C ALA A 759 74.96 25.55 13.40
N GLY A 760 76.28 25.37 13.43
CA GLY A 760 77.01 24.91 14.58
C GLY A 760 77.50 26.14 15.33
N GLY A 761 77.20 26.22 16.64
CA GLY A 761 77.82 27.24 17.50
C GLY A 761 79.34 27.12 17.50
N MET A 762 80.03 27.94 18.29
CA MET A 762 81.51 28.08 18.30
C MET A 762 82.33 26.77 18.44
N GLY A 763 81.70 25.63 18.79
CA GLY A 763 82.31 24.30 18.80
C GLY A 763 82.34 23.57 17.45
N ALA A 764 81.69 24.08 16.41
CA ALA A 764 81.64 23.48 15.08
C ALA A 764 82.73 23.99 14.12
N LEU A 765 83.59 24.88 14.61
CA LEU A 765 84.64 25.50 13.83
C LEU A 765 85.58 24.45 13.22
N ARG A 766 85.73 24.48 11.89
CA ARG A 766 86.58 23.56 11.14
C ARG A 766 87.45 24.34 10.17
N ALA A 767 88.75 24.09 10.24
CA ALA A 767 89.70 24.57 9.26
C ALA A 767 89.88 23.50 8.16
N TYR A 768 89.76 23.90 6.89
CA TYR A 768 90.00 23.02 5.75
C TYR A 768 90.59 23.79 4.55
N PRO A 769 91.39 23.12 3.70
CA PRO A 769 91.92 21.77 3.88
C PRO A 769 92.88 21.67 5.08
N ASN A 770 92.93 20.54 5.78
CA ASN A 770 93.79 20.35 6.95
C ASN A 770 94.38 18.91 6.94
N PRO A 771 95.66 18.72 6.56
CA PRO A 771 96.66 19.76 6.30
C PRO A 771 96.36 20.60 5.04
N CYS A 772 96.68 21.90 5.09
CA CYS A 772 96.54 22.84 3.97
C CYS A 772 97.85 22.93 3.19
N ASP A 773 97.80 22.61 1.89
CA ASP A 773 98.94 22.79 0.98
C ASP A 773 98.75 24.08 0.17
N PHE A 774 99.49 25.13 0.54
CA PHE A 774 99.40 26.43 -0.13
C PHE A 774 100.08 26.47 -1.51
N ARG A 775 100.70 25.36 -1.97
CA ARG A 775 101.15 25.23 -3.37
C ARG A 775 100.00 24.96 -4.33
N THR A 776 98.90 24.39 -3.83
CA THR A 776 97.76 23.92 -4.65
C THR A 776 96.45 24.60 -4.27
N THR A 777 96.33 25.15 -3.06
CA THR A 777 95.13 25.82 -2.57
C THR A 777 95.42 27.30 -2.27
N PRO A 778 94.61 28.26 -2.77
CA PRO A 778 94.89 29.69 -2.60
C PRO A 778 94.64 30.19 -1.16
N SER A 779 93.83 29.48 -0.37
CA SER A 779 93.50 29.86 1.01
C SER A 779 93.04 28.66 1.83
N LEU A 780 93.33 28.69 3.13
CA LEU A 780 92.65 27.90 4.15
C LEU A 780 91.31 28.56 4.48
N THR A 781 90.24 27.78 4.57
CA THR A 781 88.93 28.24 5.05
C THR A 781 88.72 27.80 6.49
N ILE A 782 88.23 28.71 7.34
CA ILE A 782 87.66 28.37 8.65
C ILE A 782 86.15 28.60 8.56
N ASP A 783 85.39 27.52 8.71
CA ASP A 783 83.92 27.50 8.58
C ASP A 783 83.28 26.98 9.88
N GLY A 784 81.94 27.08 9.97
CA GLY A 784 81.15 26.68 11.14
C GLY A 784 80.87 27.85 12.09
N LEU A 785 80.88 29.08 11.59
CA LEU A 785 80.38 30.26 12.30
C LEU A 785 78.90 30.48 11.97
N PRO A 786 78.07 30.84 12.96
CA PRO A 786 76.73 31.35 12.69
C PRO A 786 76.79 32.58 11.79
N VAL A 787 75.94 32.63 10.75
CA VAL A 787 75.88 33.76 9.79
C VAL A 787 75.57 35.10 10.44
N ASP A 788 74.86 35.09 11.57
CA ASP A 788 74.47 36.25 12.35
C ASP A 788 75.50 36.63 13.42
N ALA A 789 76.69 36.03 13.42
CA ALA A 789 77.78 36.42 14.30
C ALA A 789 78.18 37.88 14.07
N LEU A 790 78.22 38.67 15.15
CA LEU A 790 78.57 40.09 15.14
C LEU A 790 80.02 40.30 15.58
N ASP A 791 80.69 41.31 15.00
CA ASP A 791 82.09 41.68 15.28
C ASP A 791 83.08 40.49 15.23
N THR A 792 82.95 39.65 14.20
CA THR A 792 83.79 38.45 14.02
C THR A 792 85.26 38.82 13.81
N LYS A 793 86.12 38.33 14.72
CA LYS A 793 87.57 38.47 14.66
C LYS A 793 88.27 37.13 14.82
N VAL A 794 89.25 36.84 13.98
CA VAL A 794 89.99 35.56 13.97
C VAL A 794 91.45 35.83 14.27
N TYR A 795 92.04 35.09 15.20
CA TYR A 795 93.43 35.19 15.62
C TYR A 795 94.12 33.87 15.32
N ILE A 796 95.22 33.89 14.56
CA ILE A 796 96.00 32.70 14.17
C ILE A 796 97.34 32.73 14.90
N TYR A 797 97.71 31.64 15.56
CA TYR A 797 98.92 31.49 16.37
C TYR A 797 99.78 30.31 15.88
N ASN A 798 101.11 30.42 16.00
CA ASN A 798 102.04 29.32 15.71
C ASN A 798 102.13 28.32 16.90
N ALA A 799 102.91 27.25 16.74
CA ALA A 799 103.09 26.23 17.79
C ALA A 799 103.78 26.74 19.08
N ALA A 800 104.47 27.88 19.04
CA ALA A 800 105.05 28.54 20.21
C ALA A 800 104.05 29.47 20.93
N GLY A 801 102.83 29.64 20.39
CA GLY A 801 101.80 30.53 20.93
C GLY A 801 101.92 31.99 20.48
N GLU A 802 102.80 32.29 19.53
CA GLU A 802 102.98 33.65 19.00
C GLU A 802 101.90 33.97 17.96
N LEU A 803 101.36 35.19 17.97
CA LEU A 803 100.32 35.64 17.04
C LEU A 803 100.90 35.90 15.65
N VAL A 804 100.34 35.23 14.64
CA VAL A 804 100.77 35.24 13.24
C VAL A 804 99.95 36.20 12.41
N ARG A 805 98.61 36.15 12.55
CA ARG A 805 97.66 36.97 11.78
C ARG A 805 96.38 37.23 12.58
N THR A 806 95.75 38.38 12.35
CA THR A 806 94.35 38.66 12.74
C THR A 806 93.53 38.92 11.48
N LEU A 807 92.33 38.35 11.39
CA LEU A 807 91.35 38.55 10.31
C LEU A 807 90.09 39.20 10.87
N SER A 808 89.41 40.03 10.08
CA SER A 808 88.21 40.79 10.45
C SER A 808 87.32 41.01 9.23
N ALA A 809 86.11 41.56 9.41
CA ALA A 809 85.21 41.87 8.29
C ALA A 809 85.94 42.69 7.20
N GLY A 810 85.91 42.21 5.95
CA GLY A 810 86.62 42.82 4.82
C GLY A 810 88.12 42.49 4.71
N ASP A 811 88.71 41.82 5.71
CA ASP A 811 90.07 41.29 5.71
C ASP A 811 90.04 39.82 6.15
N GLY A 812 89.63 38.95 5.23
CA GLY A 812 89.56 37.49 5.42
C GLY A 812 88.27 36.98 6.08
N VAL A 813 87.30 37.82 6.42
CA VAL A 813 85.94 37.42 6.86
C VAL A 813 84.89 38.07 5.93
N ASP A 814 84.01 37.26 5.33
CA ASP A 814 82.96 37.74 4.41
C ASP A 814 81.61 38.04 5.09
N GLY A 815 80.62 38.46 4.30
CA GLY A 815 79.29 38.86 4.78
C GLY A 815 78.42 37.75 5.36
N LEU A 816 78.84 36.48 5.25
CA LEU A 816 78.21 35.32 5.89
C LEU A 816 79.08 34.73 7.00
N ASN A 817 80.10 35.47 7.45
CA ASN A 817 81.07 35.05 8.46
C ASN A 817 81.94 33.84 8.05
N VAL A 818 82.09 33.56 6.75
CA VAL A 818 83.08 32.57 6.28
C VAL A 818 84.47 33.21 6.28
N ILE A 819 85.43 32.50 6.86
CA ILE A 819 86.79 33.01 7.04
C ILE A 819 87.73 32.37 6.02
N LYS A 820 88.55 33.17 5.33
CA LYS A 820 89.61 32.72 4.45
C LYS A 820 90.96 33.32 4.86
N TRP A 821 91.98 32.47 4.97
CA TRP A 821 93.36 32.86 5.25
C TRP A 821 94.30 32.37 4.15
N ASP A 822 95.12 33.26 3.60
CA ASP A 822 96.05 33.02 2.48
C ASP A 822 97.42 32.47 2.91
N GLY A 823 97.61 32.18 4.20
CA GLY A 823 98.89 31.73 4.76
C GLY A 823 99.90 32.86 5.00
N ALA A 824 99.52 34.13 4.82
CA ALA A 824 100.39 35.26 5.05
C ALA A 824 100.40 35.71 6.52
N GLN A 825 101.58 36.10 7.00
CA GLN A 825 101.76 36.74 8.30
C GLN A 825 101.29 38.20 8.28
N LYS A 826 101.34 38.89 9.43
CA LYS A 826 101.02 40.31 9.54
C LYS A 826 101.82 41.20 8.55
N ASP A 827 103.09 40.88 8.32
CA ASP A 827 103.98 41.62 7.40
C ASP A 827 103.91 41.14 5.94
N ARG A 828 102.94 40.28 5.61
CA ARG A 828 102.76 39.63 4.29
C ARG A 828 103.84 38.62 3.91
N SER A 829 104.82 38.34 4.78
CA SER A 829 105.71 37.19 4.57
C SER A 829 104.95 35.87 4.71
N LYS A 830 105.48 34.80 4.12
CA LYS A 830 104.87 33.47 4.22
C LYS A 830 105.01 32.94 5.66
N ALA A 831 103.94 32.38 6.22
CA ALA A 831 104.01 31.64 7.48
C ALA A 831 104.86 30.36 7.30
N ALA A 832 105.60 29.89 8.30
CA ALA A 832 106.40 28.66 8.13
C ALA A 832 105.50 27.40 8.07
N SER A 833 105.92 26.35 7.35
CA SER A 833 105.23 25.04 7.40
C SER A 833 105.22 24.49 8.83
N GLY A 834 104.07 24.03 9.32
CA GLY A 834 103.93 23.57 10.70
C GLY A 834 102.50 23.59 11.23
N LEU A 835 102.36 23.33 12.54
CA LEU A 835 101.10 23.33 13.26
C LEU A 835 100.74 24.75 13.76
N TYR A 836 99.49 25.14 13.56
CA TYR A 836 98.91 26.42 13.97
C TYR A 836 97.62 26.21 14.77
N LEU A 837 97.28 27.20 15.59
CA LEU A 837 96.05 27.32 16.35
C LEU A 837 95.27 28.55 15.85
N PHE A 838 93.94 28.49 15.85
CA PHE A 838 93.12 29.67 15.63
C PHE A 838 92.13 29.89 16.79
N LEU A 839 91.80 31.15 17.04
CA LEU A 839 90.79 31.60 17.99
C LEU A 839 89.85 32.57 17.26
N VAL A 840 88.56 32.24 17.21
CA VAL A 840 87.52 33.15 16.73
C VAL A 840 86.84 33.79 17.93
N LYS A 841 86.58 35.11 17.84
CA LYS A 841 85.76 35.87 18.79
C LYS A 841 84.62 36.57 18.07
N THR A 842 83.45 36.56 18.67
CA THR A 842 82.25 37.25 18.21
C THR A 842 81.59 37.94 19.41
N ALA A 843 80.85 39.01 19.16
CA ALA A 843 80.16 39.77 20.22
C ALA A 843 78.97 39.00 20.82
N ASN A 844 78.27 38.20 20.02
CA ASN A 844 77.02 37.51 20.40
C ASN A 844 77.17 35.99 20.61
N TYR A 845 78.24 35.34 20.12
CA TYR A 845 78.46 33.89 20.31
C TYR A 845 79.72 33.55 21.13
N GLY A 846 80.49 34.55 21.57
CA GLY A 846 81.65 34.35 22.44
C GLY A 846 82.89 33.91 21.67
N LYS A 847 83.57 32.84 22.12
CA LYS A 847 84.87 32.42 21.58
C LYS A 847 84.91 30.94 21.21
N GLY A 848 85.64 30.60 20.16
CA GLY A 848 85.86 29.23 19.69
C GLY A 848 87.29 29.06 19.18
N THR A 849 87.82 27.84 19.23
CA THR A 849 89.22 27.57 18.88
C THR A 849 89.36 26.31 18.06
N GLY A 850 90.42 26.22 17.27
CA GLY A 850 90.80 24.98 16.59
C GLY A 850 92.28 24.97 16.20
N LYS A 851 92.68 23.93 15.47
CA LYS A 851 94.06 23.74 15.02
C LYS A 851 94.10 23.25 13.58
N PHE A 852 95.15 23.61 12.87
CA PHE A 852 95.41 23.12 11.52
C PHE A 852 96.91 23.07 11.23
N PHE A 853 97.28 22.27 10.25
CA PHE A 853 98.66 22.14 9.78
C PHE A 853 98.79 22.72 8.38
N ILE A 854 99.87 23.44 8.09
CA ILE A 854 100.13 24.02 6.76
C ILE A 854 101.46 23.56 6.19
N VAL A 855 101.53 23.48 4.86
CA VAL A 855 102.74 23.17 4.07
C VAL A 855 102.84 24.12 2.88
N TRP A 856 104.08 24.46 2.54
CA TRP A 856 104.48 25.26 1.37
C TRP A 856 105.26 24.48 0.32
#